data_AF-A0A2D5B015-F1
#
_entry.id   AF-A0A2D5B015-F1
#
_cell.length_a   1.000
_cell.length_b   1.000
_cell.length_c   1.000
_cell.angle_alpha   90.00
_cell.angle_beta   90.00
_cell.angle_gamma   90.00
#
_symmetry.space_group_name_H-M   'P 1'
#
loop_
_entity.id
_entity.type
_entity.pdbx_description
1 polymer ?
#
loop_
_entity_poly.entity_id
_entity_poly.type
_entity_poly.pdbx_seq_one_letter_code
_entity_poly.pdbx_strand_id
1 'polypeptide(L)'
;MRRQHRRCRRLPARPVPRPGLSPGSLQPGQPALDHRPRGGGPGTPAGGHRTMPRGRRTALLTRSPARPDGRPRRHRRCAANGDGTPLHARPSPLQLRSRVAATRTPRRGRGRPEPGRGARAGKSGLRLRPCDLLPGRGTLRCRARLGPQTRSPRSRRTRPPKAPRGNRASTGGGTLERPRVWSRTPWYFGATPRWRLHRSPQETNEMTSIRRSRPLFFVAFLLLHPVACKSAEPPSNALRGCYGRAVEELSSYIASELADKAIPGLSIALVDGSNVVWSCGFGTADPDAGLPASAETLYRVGSVSKLFTDIAVMQLVERGQLDLDQPVRNYLPEFRPDNPFGKEITLRQLMSHRSGLVREPPVGHYFDASSPTLAATVASLNGTTLVYEPETRVKYSNAAIAVVGYVLEELSGRPFAEYLEDAVLDPIGMEDSAFVPRERTARRLAKAVMWSYDGRSFPAPTFELGMAPAGSMYSTVLDLCDFMGMLLRRGAGTVGPVLRPESLGEMFTPQFAEEGATRGFGLGFQVGQIDGHLSLGHGGAIYGFATSLKVLPEAGLGVVAIANMDVVNSVTGRIVDQALRMMLAARAGRELPPPPMTQPVDPKLAKKLQGHYESEGQAIDLLSLNEKLVLTDAQSYGRLRVREGTLKLDDRLHNGPSLQLLQNGAARSIRIGAREFTPARATRPEPAPKRFQGLIGEYGWDHNVLFIFEKGGQLHALIEWIELDPLSEISESLFAFPERGLYHGEAIRFHRDESGRAHEAVVAGITFPRRALQGETVATFSIEPLQPVEKLRREALRADPPEETGDFHDTDLVEVTTLDPTIQLDIRYASTNNFMQARFYDEPRAFMQRPAAEAVVRVHRALQKQGYGLLIHDAYRPWYVTKMFWDATPDDSKIFVANPAKGSRHNRGCAVDLTLFDLKTQEPVEMVGLYDEMTERSFPEYQGGTALQRWHRDLLRKAMEAEGFSVYEYEWWHFDYEGWEHYRIVNQVFSTLSPGQGGRGERI
;
A
#
# COMPACT_ATOMS: atom_id res chain seq x y z
N MET A 1 -37.91 40.49 -9.10
CA MET A 1 -38.44 40.53 -10.50
C MET A 1 -38.62 39.06 -10.97
N ARG A 2 -39.62 38.61 -11.77
CA ARG A 2 -40.03 38.97 -13.17
C ARG A 2 -38.85 38.82 -14.15
N ARG A 3 -38.81 38.07 -15.27
CA ARG A 3 -39.71 37.28 -16.19
C ARG A 3 -38.86 36.12 -16.81
N GLN A 4 -39.24 35.11 -17.63
CA GLN A 4 -40.45 34.37 -18.09
C GLN A 4 -39.97 33.02 -18.75
N HIS A 5 -40.64 31.85 -18.66
CA HIS A 5 -41.62 31.23 -19.61
C HIS A 5 -41.14 30.99 -21.08
N ARG A 6 -41.46 29.89 -21.82
CA ARG A 6 -42.29 28.67 -21.57
C ARG A 6 -42.10 27.53 -22.64
N ARG A 7 -42.34 26.28 -22.22
CA ARG A 7 -43.10 25.11 -22.83
C ARG A 7 -43.71 25.23 -24.25
N CYS A 8 -44.13 24.19 -25.01
CA CYS A 8 -44.08 22.69 -25.15
C CYS A 8 -45.21 22.28 -26.15
N ARG A 9 -45.19 21.08 -26.80
CA ARG A 9 -46.35 20.23 -27.32
C ARG A 9 -45.96 19.36 -28.55
N ARG A 10 -46.66 18.28 -28.99
CA ARG A 10 -47.43 17.17 -28.34
C ARG A 10 -47.83 16.07 -29.37
N LEU A 11 -48.00 14.82 -28.93
CA LEU A 11 -48.53 13.67 -29.71
C LEU A 11 -50.01 13.83 -30.14
N PRO A 12 -50.48 13.10 -31.19
CA PRO A 12 -51.21 11.82 -31.01
C PRO A 12 -50.93 10.76 -32.12
N ALA A 13 -51.48 9.53 -32.16
CA ALA A 13 -51.81 8.51 -31.13
C ALA A 13 -52.32 7.20 -31.82
N ARG A 14 -52.04 6.01 -31.22
CA ARG A 14 -52.81 4.72 -31.15
C ARG A 14 -53.72 4.24 -32.32
N PRO A 15 -53.78 2.92 -32.62
CA PRO A 15 -54.17 1.89 -31.63
C PRO A 15 -53.37 0.56 -31.66
N VAL A 16 -53.89 -0.47 -30.96
CA VAL A 16 -53.31 -1.80 -30.69
C VAL A 16 -54.43 -2.86 -30.82
N PRO A 17 -54.14 -4.11 -31.22
CA PRO A 17 -54.32 -5.24 -30.28
C PRO A 17 -53.19 -6.30 -30.32
N ARG A 18 -53.23 -7.22 -29.32
CA ARG A 18 -52.45 -8.48 -29.15
C ARG A 18 -53.32 -9.68 -29.63
N PRO A 19 -52.94 -11.00 -29.61
CA PRO A 19 -51.72 -11.73 -29.15
C PRO A 19 -50.99 -12.45 -30.32
N GLY A 20 -50.08 -13.44 -30.19
CA GLY A 20 -49.34 -14.04 -29.06
C GLY A 20 -49.29 -15.60 -29.07
N LEU A 21 -48.65 -16.21 -28.06
CA LEU A 21 -48.35 -17.66 -27.85
C LEU A 21 -47.23 -18.31 -28.70
N SER A 22 -46.56 -19.30 -28.09
CA SER A 22 -45.56 -20.25 -28.63
C SER A 22 -46.23 -21.63 -28.83
N PRO A 23 -45.56 -22.75 -29.24
CA PRO A 23 -44.15 -22.96 -29.62
C PRO A 23 -44.00 -23.74 -30.97
N GLY A 24 -42.82 -24.29 -31.28
CA GLY A 24 -42.68 -25.36 -32.29
C GLY A 24 -41.28 -25.54 -32.88
N SER A 25 -40.76 -26.76 -32.89
CA SER A 25 -39.52 -27.18 -33.55
C SER A 25 -39.81 -28.25 -34.61
N LEU A 26 -39.10 -28.24 -35.76
CA LEU A 26 -38.71 -29.45 -36.52
C LEU A 26 -37.75 -29.13 -37.69
N GLN A 27 -37.15 -30.17 -38.27
CA GLN A 27 -36.13 -30.16 -39.35
C GLN A 27 -36.78 -30.64 -40.69
N PRO A 28 -36.08 -31.21 -41.70
CA PRO A 28 -34.75 -30.96 -42.32
C PRO A 28 -34.85 -30.79 -43.88
N GLY A 29 -33.73 -30.66 -44.62
CA GLY A 29 -33.73 -30.93 -46.08
C GLY A 29 -32.47 -30.50 -46.88
N GLN A 30 -31.93 -31.41 -47.71
CA GLN A 30 -30.94 -31.20 -48.80
C GLN A 30 -31.63 -31.58 -50.16
N PRO A 31 -30.99 -31.68 -51.37
CA PRO A 31 -29.58 -31.49 -51.75
C PRO A 31 -29.26 -30.79 -53.11
N ALA A 32 -27.94 -30.55 -53.26
CA ALA A 32 -27.03 -30.35 -54.42
C ALA A 32 -27.46 -30.45 -55.91
N LEU A 33 -26.67 -29.75 -56.76
CA LEU A 33 -26.16 -29.98 -58.16
C LEU A 33 -25.73 -28.60 -58.75
N ASP A 34 -24.82 -28.38 -59.71
CA ASP A 34 -23.56 -29.03 -60.17
C ASP A 34 -22.78 -28.01 -61.07
N HIS A 35 -21.69 -28.43 -61.74
CA HIS A 35 -20.96 -27.85 -62.88
C HIS A 35 -19.66 -27.03 -62.67
N ARG A 36 -18.56 -27.68 -63.10
CA ARG A 36 -17.30 -27.16 -63.70
C ARG A 36 -17.53 -26.84 -65.21
N PRO A 37 -16.59 -26.31 -66.07
CA PRO A 37 -15.12 -26.56 -66.04
C PRO A 37 -14.12 -25.55 -66.70
N ARG A 38 -12.82 -25.95 -66.72
CA ARG A 38 -11.64 -25.47 -67.52
C ARG A 38 -11.05 -24.09 -67.13
N GLY A 39 -9.73 -23.86 -67.20
CA GLY A 39 -8.58 -24.78 -67.37
C GLY A 39 -7.29 -24.10 -67.86
N GLY A 40 -6.10 -24.51 -67.37
CA GLY A 40 -4.78 -24.05 -67.86
C GLY A 40 -3.62 -24.28 -66.88
N GLY A 41 -2.45 -24.71 -67.38
CA GLY A 41 -1.16 -24.85 -66.66
C GLY A 41 -0.01 -24.37 -67.56
N PRO A 42 1.28 -24.81 -67.44
CA PRO A 42 1.83 -25.87 -66.57
C PRO A 42 3.13 -25.46 -65.79
N GLY A 43 3.74 -26.38 -65.02
CA GLY A 43 5.11 -26.22 -64.48
C GLY A 43 5.52 -27.15 -63.32
N THR A 44 6.40 -28.12 -63.59
CA THR A 44 7.02 -29.11 -62.65
C THR A 44 8.38 -29.57 -63.25
N PRO A 45 9.34 -30.25 -62.56
CA PRO A 45 9.22 -31.15 -61.39
C PRO A 45 10.30 -30.84 -60.30
N ALA A 46 10.75 -31.70 -59.36
CA ALA A 46 10.52 -33.08 -58.89
C ALA A 46 10.85 -33.12 -57.37
N GLY A 47 10.59 -34.13 -56.53
CA GLY A 47 9.97 -35.46 -56.63
C GLY A 47 10.21 -36.22 -55.29
N GLY A 48 9.49 -37.29 -54.90
CA GLY A 48 8.33 -37.95 -55.50
C GLY A 48 7.78 -39.10 -54.62
N HIS A 49 6.66 -39.70 -55.06
CA HIS A 49 6.05 -41.00 -54.66
C HIS A 49 5.74 -41.29 -53.16
N ARG A 50 4.45 -41.43 -52.76
CA ARG A 50 3.55 -42.63 -52.83
C ARG A 50 4.00 -43.77 -51.86
N THR A 51 3.14 -44.47 -51.10
CA THR A 51 1.71 -44.86 -51.32
C THR A 51 0.80 -44.85 -50.06
N MET A 52 -0.52 -44.88 -50.33
CA MET A 52 -1.69 -45.17 -49.48
C MET A 52 -2.02 -46.70 -49.45
N PRO A 53 -3.07 -47.26 -48.77
CA PRO A 53 -3.85 -46.85 -47.58
C PRO A 53 -4.27 -48.03 -46.61
N ARG A 54 -5.19 -47.75 -45.67
CA ARG A 54 -6.19 -48.65 -44.98
C ARG A 54 -5.71 -49.64 -43.87
N GLY A 55 -6.34 -49.50 -42.70
CA GLY A 55 -6.40 -50.48 -41.59
C GLY A 55 -7.49 -50.09 -40.58
N ARG A 56 -8.08 -51.02 -39.81
CA ARG A 56 -9.25 -50.77 -38.92
C ARG A 56 -9.07 -51.32 -37.50
N ARG A 57 -9.52 -50.51 -36.52
CA ARG A 57 -10.07 -50.86 -35.17
C ARG A 57 -9.14 -51.27 -33.99
N THR A 58 -9.56 -50.75 -32.83
CA THR A 58 -9.54 -51.30 -31.44
C THR A 58 -8.23 -51.51 -30.66
N ALA A 59 -7.96 -50.51 -29.78
CA ALA A 59 -8.00 -50.61 -28.30
C ALA A 59 -6.82 -51.17 -27.45
N LEU A 60 -6.56 -50.44 -26.35
CA LEU A 60 -6.02 -50.83 -25.02
C LEU A 60 -4.51 -51.13 -24.79
N LEU A 61 -3.99 -50.43 -23.76
CA LEU A 61 -2.98 -50.83 -22.73
C LEU A 61 -1.46 -50.96 -23.03
N THR A 62 -0.71 -50.02 -22.42
CA THR A 62 0.52 -50.19 -21.60
C THR A 62 1.96 -50.38 -22.17
N ARG A 63 2.88 -49.66 -21.49
CA ARG A 63 4.31 -49.94 -21.17
C ARG A 63 5.45 -49.78 -22.21
N SER A 64 6.38 -48.85 -21.88
CA SER A 64 7.85 -48.85 -22.14
C SER A 64 8.31 -48.70 -23.62
N PRO A 65 9.53 -48.16 -23.92
CA PRO A 65 10.83 -48.79 -23.63
C PRO A 65 11.94 -47.80 -23.14
N ALA A 66 13.22 -48.09 -23.41
CA ALA A 66 14.35 -47.76 -22.52
C ALA A 66 15.77 -47.83 -23.18
N ARG A 67 16.80 -47.41 -22.41
CA ARG A 67 18.24 -47.80 -22.47
C ARG A 67 19.09 -47.25 -23.65
N PRO A 68 20.45 -47.46 -23.72
CA PRO A 68 21.38 -48.42 -23.04
C PRO A 68 22.58 -47.84 -22.24
N ASP A 69 23.36 -48.57 -21.41
CA ASP A 69 23.14 -49.87 -20.74
C ASP A 69 23.55 -49.91 -19.22
N GLY A 70 24.78 -50.13 -18.70
CA GLY A 70 26.09 -50.59 -19.23
C GLY A 70 27.03 -51.15 -18.10
N ARG A 71 28.17 -51.79 -18.45
CA ARG A 71 29.03 -52.65 -17.56
C ARG A 71 30.52 -52.72 -18.01
N PRO A 72 31.55 -53.00 -17.15
CA PRO A 72 31.74 -54.18 -16.26
C PRO A 72 32.40 -53.87 -14.89
N ARG A 73 32.85 -54.76 -13.97
CA ARG A 73 32.55 -56.16 -13.52
C ARG A 73 32.95 -56.28 -12.01
N ARG A 74 32.68 -57.41 -11.34
CA ARG A 74 32.99 -57.68 -9.90
C ARG A 74 34.36 -58.33 -9.67
N HIS A 75 34.97 -58.18 -8.48
CA HIS A 75 35.40 -59.29 -7.59
C HIS A 75 36.09 -58.87 -6.26
N ARG A 76 35.75 -59.57 -5.15
CA ARG A 76 36.59 -59.99 -3.97
C ARG A 76 37.37 -58.92 -3.14
N ARG A 77 37.81 -59.13 -1.89
CA ARG A 77 37.37 -59.93 -0.69
C ARG A 77 38.32 -59.55 0.49
N CYS A 78 37.88 -59.67 1.75
CA CYS A 78 38.70 -59.61 3.00
C CYS A 78 39.30 -58.23 3.38
N ALA A 79 39.86 -57.98 4.59
CA ALA A 79 39.53 -58.37 5.99
C ALA A 79 40.50 -57.68 7.00
N ALA A 80 40.18 -57.70 8.31
CA ALA A 80 41.02 -57.34 9.49
C ALA A 80 41.35 -55.83 9.69
N ASN A 81 40.99 -55.18 10.82
CA ASN A 81 41.52 -55.20 12.23
C ASN A 81 42.74 -54.26 12.39
N GLY A 82 42.94 -53.48 13.47
CA GLY A 82 42.16 -53.12 14.69
C GLY A 82 42.70 -51.75 15.19
N ASP A 83 42.47 -51.18 16.37
CA ASP A 83 41.66 -51.44 17.58
C ASP A 83 41.49 -50.09 18.34
N GLY A 84 40.66 -50.00 19.40
CA GLY A 84 40.73 -48.89 20.38
C GLY A 84 39.49 -48.00 20.59
N THR A 85 38.50 -48.50 21.33
CA THR A 85 37.45 -47.74 22.05
C THR A 85 38.01 -47.07 23.34
N PRO A 86 37.28 -46.23 24.12
CA PRO A 86 35.81 -45.97 24.22
C PRO A 86 35.49 -44.44 24.11
N LEU A 87 34.53 -43.72 24.75
CA LEU A 87 33.54 -44.00 25.81
C LEU A 87 32.30 -43.04 25.78
N HIS A 88 31.34 -43.25 24.87
CA HIS A 88 29.90 -42.87 24.98
C HIS A 88 29.46 -41.37 25.07
N ALA A 89 28.17 -41.01 25.00
CA ALA A 89 27.05 -41.43 24.11
C ALA A 89 25.76 -40.59 24.39
N ARG A 90 24.83 -40.54 23.43
CA ARG A 90 23.37 -40.35 23.65
C ARG A 90 22.58 -41.16 22.61
N PRO A 91 21.54 -41.95 22.96
CA PRO A 91 20.76 -42.76 22.02
C PRO A 91 19.32 -42.27 21.77
N SER A 92 18.71 -42.79 20.70
CA SER A 92 17.30 -42.62 20.31
C SER A 92 16.37 -43.69 20.94
N PRO A 93 15.02 -43.53 20.93
CA PRO A 93 14.08 -44.46 21.58
C PRO A 93 13.45 -45.49 20.62
N LEU A 94 13.03 -46.66 21.14
CA LEU A 94 11.97 -47.52 20.56
C LEU A 94 11.44 -48.60 21.54
N GLN A 95 10.11 -48.76 21.58
CA GLN A 95 9.26 -49.93 21.98
C GLN A 95 9.74 -51.02 22.97
N LEU A 96 8.85 -51.39 23.91
CA LEU A 96 8.12 -52.68 23.85
C LEU A 96 6.80 -52.70 24.67
N ARG A 97 6.10 -53.85 24.72
CA ARG A 97 4.71 -54.04 25.24
C ARG A 97 4.63 -54.85 26.55
N SER A 98 3.63 -54.57 27.38
CA SER A 98 2.84 -55.57 28.15
C SER A 98 1.63 -54.92 28.85
N ARG A 99 0.72 -55.63 29.56
CA ARG A 99 -0.32 -56.60 29.10
C ARG A 99 -1.38 -56.75 30.24
N VAL A 100 -2.63 -57.17 29.95
CA VAL A 100 -3.73 -57.46 30.93
C VAL A 100 -4.31 -56.16 31.58
N ALA A 101 -5.58 -55.75 31.49
CA ALA A 101 -6.92 -56.35 31.72
C ALA A 101 -7.31 -56.44 33.24
N ALA A 102 -8.57 -56.27 33.69
CA ALA A 102 -9.86 -56.13 33.00
C ALA A 102 -10.94 -55.32 33.77
N THR A 103 -11.89 -54.75 33.02
CA THR A 103 -13.34 -54.52 33.31
C THR A 103 -13.88 -54.43 34.77
N ARG A 104 -14.54 -53.30 35.12
CA ARG A 104 -16.03 -53.18 35.14
C ARG A 104 -16.55 -51.79 35.55
N THR A 105 -17.78 -51.50 35.13
CA THR A 105 -18.63 -50.32 35.45
C THR A 105 -19.89 -50.78 36.23
N PRO A 106 -20.95 -49.97 36.47
CA PRO A 106 -21.04 -48.71 37.23
C PRO A 106 -22.22 -48.73 38.25
N ARG A 107 -22.46 -47.67 39.06
CA ARG A 107 -23.82 -47.06 39.25
C ARG A 107 -23.91 -45.80 40.14
N ARG A 108 -25.07 -45.15 40.05
CA ARG A 108 -25.53 -43.90 40.70
C ARG A 108 -25.90 -44.08 42.19
N GLY A 109 -25.86 -43.00 42.97
CA GLY A 109 -26.53 -42.83 44.26
C GLY A 109 -27.02 -41.38 44.46
N ARG A 110 -28.03 -41.15 45.33
CA ARG A 110 -28.63 -39.82 45.63
C ARG A 110 -28.40 -39.44 47.09
N GLY A 111 -28.35 -38.13 47.43
CA GLY A 111 -28.53 -37.68 48.82
C GLY A 111 -28.20 -36.20 49.10
N ARG A 112 -29.20 -35.44 49.56
CA ARG A 112 -29.08 -34.23 50.42
C ARG A 112 -29.50 -34.67 51.84
N PRO A 113 -28.99 -34.10 52.96
CA PRO A 113 -29.48 -32.78 53.41
C PRO A 113 -28.48 -31.90 54.23
N GLU A 114 -28.96 -30.74 54.66
CA GLU A 114 -28.43 -29.89 55.75
C GLU A 114 -29.09 -30.32 57.12
N PRO A 115 -29.10 -29.56 58.26
CA PRO A 115 -28.42 -28.30 58.62
C PRO A 115 -27.86 -28.18 60.07
N GLY A 116 -27.14 -27.08 60.36
CA GLY A 116 -27.00 -26.49 61.71
C GLY A 116 -25.55 -26.16 62.15
N ARG A 117 -25.30 -25.35 63.19
CA ARG A 117 -26.15 -24.39 63.96
C ARG A 117 -25.26 -23.59 64.93
N GLY A 118 -25.50 -22.29 65.18
CA GLY A 118 -24.99 -21.65 66.43
C GLY A 118 -24.75 -20.13 66.45
N ALA A 119 -25.57 -19.42 67.25
CA ALA A 119 -25.24 -18.29 68.17
C ALA A 119 -24.50 -17.02 67.68
N ARG A 120 -24.68 -15.81 68.25
CA ARG A 120 -25.53 -15.33 69.38
C ARG A 120 -25.96 -13.86 69.12
N ALA A 121 -26.76 -13.26 70.00
CA ALA A 121 -27.40 -11.94 69.79
C ALA A 121 -26.92 -10.82 70.73
N GLY A 122 -27.19 -9.56 70.35
CA GLY A 122 -27.05 -8.36 71.19
C GLY A 122 -27.97 -7.22 70.70
N LYS A 123 -28.55 -6.44 71.62
CA LYS A 123 -29.45 -5.30 71.33
C LYS A 123 -28.96 -4.03 72.01
N SER A 124 -29.10 -2.88 71.35
CA SER A 124 -29.53 -1.60 71.96
C SER A 124 -29.69 -0.53 70.87
N GLY A 125 -30.29 0.61 71.21
CA GLY A 125 -30.32 1.80 70.36
C GLY A 125 -31.23 2.88 70.94
N LEU A 126 -30.94 4.16 70.64
CA LEU A 126 -31.87 5.28 70.77
C LEU A 126 -31.31 6.54 70.04
N ARG A 127 -32.15 7.15 69.19
CA ARG A 127 -32.45 8.58 69.00
C ARG A 127 -31.35 9.67 69.13
N LEU A 128 -31.18 10.49 68.08
CA LEU A 128 -31.62 11.92 68.00
C LEU A 128 -31.20 12.60 66.66
N ARG A 129 -31.75 13.80 66.39
CA ARG A 129 -31.36 14.85 65.39
C ARG A 129 -31.47 16.23 66.12
N PRO A 130 -31.28 17.43 65.51
CA PRO A 130 -30.76 17.87 64.19
C PRO A 130 -29.69 19.00 64.30
N CYS A 131 -29.50 19.79 63.22
CA CYS A 131 -28.97 21.18 63.19
C CYS A 131 -27.44 21.39 63.41
N ASP A 132 -26.76 22.42 62.89
CA ASP A 132 -27.02 23.33 61.74
C ASP A 132 -25.73 24.10 61.35
N LEU A 133 -25.79 24.89 60.26
CA LEU A 133 -25.01 26.11 59.91
C LEU A 133 -24.25 26.12 58.54
N LEU A 134 -24.44 27.24 57.84
CA LEU A 134 -23.78 27.75 56.61
C LEU A 134 -23.17 29.15 56.99
N PRO A 135 -22.83 30.13 56.10
CA PRO A 135 -22.68 30.15 54.63
C PRO A 135 -21.45 30.96 54.09
N GLY A 136 -21.26 30.95 52.76
CA GLY A 136 -20.51 31.96 51.99
C GLY A 136 -20.68 31.76 50.48
N ARG A 137 -21.75 32.32 49.86
CA ARG A 137 -21.80 33.58 49.09
C ARG A 137 -20.83 33.65 47.89
N GLY A 138 -21.28 33.94 46.65
CA GLY A 138 -22.64 34.31 46.18
C GLY A 138 -22.85 34.08 44.66
N THR A 139 -24.11 34.05 44.16
CA THR A 139 -24.91 35.17 43.59
C THR A 139 -24.43 35.67 42.21
N LEU A 140 -25.20 35.81 41.12
CA LEU A 140 -26.63 35.67 40.69
C LEU A 140 -26.60 35.54 39.12
N ARG A 141 -27.60 35.23 38.26
CA ARG A 141 -29.09 35.01 38.21
C ARG A 141 -29.33 34.09 36.97
N CYS A 142 -30.39 33.34 36.71
CA CYS A 142 -31.79 33.21 37.18
C CYS A 142 -32.88 34.12 36.54
N ARG A 143 -33.49 33.63 35.44
CA ARG A 143 -34.95 33.58 35.11
C ARG A 143 -35.12 32.40 34.12
N ALA A 144 -35.96 31.36 34.25
CA ALA A 144 -37.24 31.13 34.94
C ALA A 144 -38.43 31.89 34.30
N ARG A 145 -39.61 31.29 34.02
CA ARG A 145 -40.37 30.26 34.77
C ARG A 145 -41.45 29.52 33.91
N LEU A 146 -41.82 28.29 34.34
CA LEU A 146 -43.15 27.62 34.19
C LEU A 146 -43.66 27.34 32.74
N GLY A 147 -44.62 26.45 32.46
CA GLY A 147 -45.39 25.49 33.29
C GLY A 147 -46.26 24.55 32.39
N PRO A 148 -46.86 23.46 32.91
CA PRO A 148 -47.33 22.33 32.08
C PRO A 148 -48.87 22.24 31.89
N GLN A 149 -49.34 21.50 30.87
CA GLN A 149 -50.33 20.41 31.06
C GLN A 149 -50.66 19.52 29.82
N THR A 150 -51.04 18.29 30.16
CA THR A 150 -51.49 17.11 29.40
C THR A 150 -52.64 17.26 28.37
N ARG A 151 -52.66 16.45 27.30
CA ARG A 151 -53.67 15.36 27.02
C ARG A 151 -53.63 14.80 25.57
N SER A 152 -54.26 13.64 25.36
CA SER A 152 -54.55 12.97 24.07
C SER A 152 -56.03 12.52 24.08
N PRO A 153 -56.78 12.49 22.95
CA PRO A 153 -57.03 11.20 22.27
C PRO A 153 -57.33 11.19 20.74
N ARG A 154 -57.08 10.01 20.15
CA ARG A 154 -57.57 9.36 18.89
C ARG A 154 -58.72 9.98 18.05
N SER A 155 -58.61 9.82 16.71
CA SER A 155 -59.72 9.39 15.82
C SER A 155 -59.22 8.59 14.58
N ARG A 156 -60.03 8.33 13.52
CA ARG A 156 -59.84 7.22 12.54
C ARG A 156 -60.43 7.49 11.11
N ARG A 157 -59.89 6.78 10.07
CA ARG A 157 -60.40 6.56 8.68
C ARG A 157 -60.33 7.80 7.71
N THR A 158 -60.30 7.75 6.36
CA THR A 158 -60.46 6.67 5.32
C THR A 158 -59.70 7.00 3.98
N ARG A 159 -59.71 6.09 2.97
CA ARG A 159 -59.16 6.22 1.56
C ARG A 159 -60.34 6.31 0.52
N PRO A 160 -60.15 6.34 -0.84
CA PRO A 160 -59.35 7.16 -1.80
C PRO A 160 -60.31 7.73 -2.93
N PRO A 161 -60.17 7.63 -4.30
CA PRO A 161 -59.05 7.72 -5.30
C PRO A 161 -59.34 8.58 -6.61
N LYS A 162 -58.39 8.57 -7.59
CA LYS A 162 -58.52 8.77 -9.09
C LYS A 162 -58.54 10.19 -9.74
N ALA A 163 -58.16 10.24 -11.04
CA ALA A 163 -57.98 11.40 -11.96
C ALA A 163 -58.46 11.06 -13.41
N PRO A 164 -58.54 12.00 -14.42
CA PRO A 164 -57.64 11.93 -15.62
C PRO A 164 -57.50 13.15 -16.62
N ARG A 165 -56.46 13.09 -17.51
CA ARG A 165 -56.38 13.47 -18.99
C ARG A 165 -56.48 14.93 -19.54
N GLY A 166 -55.94 15.15 -20.78
CA GLY A 166 -56.23 16.30 -21.69
C GLY A 166 -55.12 16.65 -22.76
N ASN A 167 -55.47 16.96 -24.04
CA ASN A 167 -54.56 17.05 -25.26
C ASN A 167 -54.21 18.52 -25.72
N ARG A 168 -53.76 18.97 -26.93
CA ARG A 168 -53.48 18.51 -28.34
C ARG A 168 -52.55 19.57 -29.06
N ALA A 169 -51.95 19.28 -30.25
CA ALA A 169 -51.66 20.16 -31.46
C ALA A 169 -51.05 21.62 -31.36
N SER A 170 -50.50 22.30 -32.42
CA SER A 170 -49.89 21.96 -33.75
C SER A 170 -49.28 23.22 -34.48
N THR A 171 -48.59 23.04 -35.64
CA THR A 171 -48.29 24.01 -36.77
C THR A 171 -47.41 25.27 -36.53
N GLY A 172 -46.60 25.80 -37.48
CA GLY A 172 -46.17 25.33 -38.82
C GLY A 172 -45.49 26.42 -39.73
N GLY A 173 -44.59 26.04 -40.65
CA GLY A 173 -43.88 26.91 -41.64
C GLY A 173 -42.64 27.68 -41.11
N GLY A 174 -41.59 28.03 -41.86
CA GLY A 174 -41.19 27.88 -43.29
C GLY A 174 -40.10 28.93 -43.65
N THR A 175 -39.34 28.97 -44.77
CA THR A 175 -39.07 28.06 -45.92
C THR A 175 -37.82 28.57 -46.72
N LEU A 176 -37.23 27.76 -47.63
CA LEU A 176 -36.23 28.13 -48.70
C LEU A 176 -34.77 28.44 -48.24
N GLU A 177 -33.67 28.21 -49.00
CA GLU A 177 -33.50 27.61 -50.35
C GLU A 177 -32.24 26.67 -50.48
N ARG A 178 -31.70 26.43 -51.69
CA ARG A 178 -30.72 25.37 -52.10
C ARG A 178 -29.52 25.99 -52.90
N PRO A 179 -28.57 25.28 -53.61
CA PRO A 179 -28.33 23.83 -53.82
C PRO A 179 -26.84 23.30 -53.88
N ARG A 180 -26.66 21.95 -53.72
CA ARG A 180 -25.69 21.03 -54.41
C ARG A 180 -24.16 21.28 -54.28
N VAL A 181 -23.21 20.31 -54.42
CA VAL A 181 -23.19 18.89 -54.86
C VAL A 181 -21.98 18.14 -54.19
N TRP A 182 -22.10 16.82 -53.91
CA TRP A 182 -21.11 15.72 -53.68
C TRP A 182 -19.64 16.04 -53.26
N SER A 183 -18.96 15.32 -52.34
CA SER A 183 -18.87 13.84 -52.22
C SER A 183 -18.16 13.27 -50.95
N ARG A 184 -18.41 11.97 -50.66
CA ARG A 184 -17.55 10.94 -50.02
C ARG A 184 -17.03 11.01 -48.55
N THR A 185 -17.55 10.05 -47.75
CA THR A 185 -16.91 9.26 -46.66
C THR A 185 -16.58 9.92 -45.30
N PRO A 186 -16.48 9.14 -44.19
CA PRO A 186 -16.83 9.62 -42.84
C PRO A 186 -15.66 9.78 -41.85
N TRP A 187 -15.90 10.58 -40.81
CA TRP A 187 -15.08 10.64 -39.59
C TRP A 187 -15.96 10.53 -38.35
N TYR A 188 -15.70 9.55 -37.49
CA TYR A 188 -16.26 9.48 -36.13
C TYR A 188 -15.25 10.08 -35.15
N PHE A 189 -15.54 11.27 -34.61
CA PHE A 189 -14.83 11.80 -33.45
C PHE A 189 -15.64 11.50 -32.19
N GLY A 190 -15.16 10.56 -31.38
CA GLY A 190 -15.62 10.37 -30.00
C GLY A 190 -14.99 11.43 -29.11
N ALA A 191 -15.79 12.30 -28.50
CA ALA A 191 -15.30 13.36 -27.61
C ALA A 191 -15.04 12.81 -26.19
N THR A 192 -13.81 12.91 -25.71
CA THR A 192 -13.44 12.59 -24.32
C THR A 192 -13.73 13.78 -23.39
N PRO A 193 -14.34 13.56 -22.20
CA PRO A 193 -14.58 14.63 -21.23
C PRO A 193 -13.28 14.97 -20.49
N ARG A 194 -12.65 16.09 -20.85
CA ARG A 194 -11.45 16.62 -20.19
C ARG A 194 -11.82 17.23 -18.82
N TRP A 195 -11.72 16.43 -17.76
CA TRP A 195 -11.93 16.89 -16.39
C TRP A 195 -10.95 18.01 -16.02
N ARG A 196 -11.45 19.03 -15.31
CA ARG A 196 -10.65 20.15 -14.81
C ARG A 196 -10.34 19.93 -13.32
N LEU A 197 -9.06 19.95 -12.99
CA LEU A 197 -8.58 20.15 -11.62
C LEU A 197 -9.35 21.31 -10.97
N HIS A 198 -10.01 21.05 -9.85
CA HIS A 198 -10.71 22.08 -9.10
C HIS A 198 -9.70 22.91 -8.32
N ARG A 199 -9.66 24.21 -8.59
CA ARG A 199 -8.90 25.17 -7.79
C ARG A 199 -9.60 25.39 -6.45
N SER A 200 -8.83 25.45 -5.37
CA SER A 200 -9.28 26.10 -4.14
C SER A 200 -9.46 27.61 -4.37
N PRO A 201 -10.36 28.29 -3.65
CA PRO A 201 -10.48 29.75 -3.74
C PRO A 201 -9.34 30.41 -2.97
N GLN A 202 -8.56 31.25 -3.64
CA GLN A 202 -7.72 32.26 -2.98
C GLN A 202 -8.47 33.59 -2.94
N GLU A 203 -8.51 34.22 -1.76
CA GLU A 203 -9.14 35.52 -1.58
C GLU A 203 -8.27 36.64 -2.18
N THR A 204 -8.89 37.56 -2.92
CA THR A 204 -8.19 38.69 -3.53
C THR A 204 -8.00 39.82 -2.53
N ASN A 205 -6.76 40.14 -2.18
CA ASN A 205 -6.41 41.32 -1.39
C ASN A 205 -5.58 42.29 -2.25
N GLU A 206 -6.19 43.39 -2.68
CA GLU A 206 -5.50 44.45 -3.42
C GLU A 206 -4.63 45.30 -2.48
N MET A 207 -3.31 45.22 -2.63
CA MET A 207 -2.38 45.98 -1.79
C MET A 207 -2.08 47.36 -2.40
N THR A 208 -2.82 48.38 -1.99
CA THR A 208 -2.59 49.77 -2.41
C THR A 208 -1.36 50.38 -1.73
N SER A 209 -0.60 51.19 -2.47
CA SER A 209 0.71 51.71 -2.00
C SER A 209 0.58 52.87 -1.02
N ILE A 210 1.27 52.80 0.13
CA ILE A 210 1.50 53.94 1.04
C ILE A 210 3.00 54.17 1.21
N ARG A 211 3.39 55.44 1.36
CA ARG A 211 4.78 55.92 1.27
C ARG A 211 5.62 55.62 2.53
N ARG A 212 6.94 55.53 2.30
CA ARG A 212 7.99 55.46 3.33
C ARG A 212 7.92 56.63 4.32
N SER A 213 8.15 56.34 5.60
CA SER A 213 8.81 57.26 6.53
C SER A 213 9.76 56.49 7.46
N ARG A 214 10.89 57.11 7.79
CA ARG A 214 11.88 56.72 8.81
C ARG A 214 11.56 57.53 10.08
N PRO A 215 11.91 57.11 11.32
CA PRO A 215 13.33 57.01 11.72
C PRO A 215 13.71 56.05 12.88
N LEU A 216 15.00 56.14 13.26
CA LEU A 216 15.62 55.81 14.55
C LEU A 216 15.73 54.32 14.97
N PHE A 217 16.96 53.82 14.88
CA PHE A 217 17.44 52.66 15.64
C PHE A 217 17.66 53.03 17.11
N PHE A 218 17.29 52.13 18.02
CA PHE A 218 17.90 52.01 19.35
C PHE A 218 18.55 50.62 19.44
N VAL A 219 19.85 50.57 19.70
CA VAL A 219 20.57 49.30 19.87
C VAL A 219 20.48 48.85 21.32
N ALA A 220 19.74 47.79 21.56
CA ALA A 220 19.71 47.10 22.85
C ALA A 220 20.45 45.76 22.73
N PHE A 221 21.56 45.61 23.45
CA PHE A 221 22.26 44.33 23.59
C PHE A 221 21.39 43.38 24.40
N LEU A 222 20.77 42.39 23.74
CA LEU A 222 20.08 41.29 24.40
C LEU A 222 20.98 40.06 24.40
N LEU A 223 21.31 39.59 25.60
CA LEU A 223 22.08 38.36 25.82
C LEU A 223 21.29 37.17 25.30
N LEU A 224 21.87 36.41 24.37
CA LEU A 224 21.32 35.15 23.87
C LEU A 224 21.43 34.07 24.96
N HIS A 225 20.43 34.00 25.83
CA HIS A 225 20.12 32.74 26.50
C HIS A 225 19.55 31.76 25.47
N PRO A 226 19.90 30.46 25.55
CA PRO A 226 19.31 29.46 24.68
C PRO A 226 17.81 29.40 24.98
N VAL A 227 16.98 29.68 23.97
CA VAL A 227 15.54 29.43 24.04
C VAL A 227 15.36 27.93 24.02
N ALA A 228 15.35 27.32 25.21
CA ALA A 228 14.96 25.94 25.39
C ALA A 228 13.54 25.78 24.82
N CYS A 229 13.43 25.07 23.69
CA CYS A 229 12.17 24.87 23.01
C CYS A 229 11.25 24.08 23.95
N LYS A 230 10.30 24.77 24.59
CA LYS A 230 9.27 24.12 25.39
C LYS A 230 8.40 23.32 24.45
N SER A 231 8.68 22.03 24.35
CA SER A 231 7.71 21.03 23.93
C SER A 231 6.43 21.27 24.71
N ALA A 232 5.34 21.62 24.00
CA ALA A 232 4.03 21.67 24.61
C ALA A 232 3.69 20.24 25.05
N GLU A 233 3.59 20.03 26.37
CA GLU A 233 3.16 18.74 26.90
C GLU A 233 1.76 18.43 26.34
N PRO A 234 1.56 17.29 25.67
CA PRO A 234 0.25 16.93 25.16
C PRO A 234 -0.72 16.77 26.35
N PRO A 235 -2.04 16.97 26.15
CA PRO A 235 -3.03 16.87 27.22
C PRO A 235 -3.21 15.41 27.68
N SER A 236 -2.26 14.91 28.47
CA SER A 236 -2.35 13.58 29.06
C SER A 236 -3.39 13.57 30.17
N ASN A 237 -4.35 12.64 30.08
CA ASN A 237 -5.10 12.24 31.27
C ASN A 237 -4.11 11.73 32.33
N ALA A 238 -4.21 12.27 33.55
CA ALA A 238 -3.23 12.01 34.61
C ALA A 238 -3.04 10.51 34.86
N LEU A 239 -1.78 10.06 34.83
CA LEU A 239 -1.35 8.67 34.99
C LEU A 239 -2.04 8.00 36.19
N ARG A 240 -2.72 6.88 35.95
CA ARG A 240 -3.40 6.10 37.00
C ARG A 240 -2.72 4.76 37.24
N GLY A 241 -2.62 4.36 38.51
CA GLY A 241 -2.08 3.07 38.91
C GLY A 241 -0.55 2.97 38.80
N CYS A 242 -0.05 1.75 38.61
CA CYS A 242 1.38 1.41 38.63
C CYS A 242 2.13 1.70 37.30
N TYR A 243 1.48 2.35 36.33
CA TYR A 243 1.93 2.37 34.93
C TYR A 243 2.93 3.48 34.56
N GLY A 244 3.33 4.36 35.48
CA GLY A 244 4.21 5.51 35.18
C GLY A 244 5.47 5.14 34.41
N ARG A 245 6.31 4.25 34.96
CA ARG A 245 7.51 3.75 34.27
C ARG A 245 7.23 3.03 32.95
N ALA A 246 6.11 2.33 32.84
CA ALA A 246 5.73 1.69 31.57
C ALA A 246 5.42 2.72 30.49
N VAL A 247 4.80 3.85 30.86
CA VAL A 247 4.50 4.95 29.95
C VAL A 247 5.74 5.76 29.58
N GLU A 248 6.68 5.98 30.51
CA GLU A 248 7.96 6.65 30.24
C GLU A 248 8.77 5.91 29.16
N GLU A 249 9.02 4.62 29.37
CA GLU A 249 9.76 3.76 28.43
C GLU A 249 9.02 3.63 27.09
N LEU A 250 7.70 3.46 27.12
CA LEU A 250 6.85 3.37 25.92
C LEU A 250 6.82 4.69 25.12
N SER A 251 6.84 5.84 25.79
CA SER A 251 6.86 7.15 25.12
C SER A 251 8.19 7.38 24.39
N SER A 252 9.32 7.02 25.01
CA SER A 252 10.63 7.06 24.36
C SER A 252 10.73 6.11 23.17
N TYR A 253 10.14 4.91 23.28
CA TYR A 253 10.09 3.94 22.20
C TYR A 253 9.23 4.43 21.02
N ILE A 254 8.02 4.94 21.26
CA ILE A 254 7.14 5.50 20.22
C ILE A 254 7.83 6.67 19.51
N ALA A 255 8.45 7.60 20.25
CA ALA A 255 9.17 8.73 19.65
C ALA A 255 10.32 8.26 18.72
N SER A 256 11.08 7.24 19.13
CA SER A 256 12.13 6.67 18.29
C SER A 256 11.61 5.96 17.05
N GLU A 257 10.47 5.25 17.15
CA GLU A 257 9.85 4.55 16.02
C GLU A 257 9.29 5.53 14.98
N LEU A 258 8.66 6.62 15.42
CA LEU A 258 8.18 7.68 14.52
C LEU A 258 9.34 8.35 13.79
N ALA A 259 10.42 8.72 14.51
CA ALA A 259 11.58 9.38 13.93
C ALA A 259 12.35 8.48 12.94
N ASP A 260 12.61 7.21 13.29
CA ASP A 260 13.38 6.28 12.47
C ASP A 260 12.70 5.90 11.14
N LYS A 261 11.36 5.90 11.14
CA LYS A 261 10.53 5.40 10.05
C LYS A 261 9.75 6.52 9.34
N ALA A 262 9.96 7.76 9.78
CA ALA A 262 9.31 9.00 9.31
C ALA A 262 7.78 8.91 9.30
N ILE A 263 7.20 8.36 10.37
CA ILE A 263 5.75 8.32 10.58
C ILE A 263 5.33 9.71 11.09
N PRO A 264 4.38 10.42 10.43
CA PRO A 264 4.12 11.83 10.75
C PRO A 264 3.55 12.02 12.16
N GLY A 265 2.66 11.12 12.59
CA GLY A 265 2.11 11.08 13.93
C GLY A 265 1.40 9.76 14.27
N LEU A 266 1.20 9.55 15.58
CA LEU A 266 0.56 8.38 16.16
C LEU A 266 -0.15 8.77 17.45
N SER A 267 -1.37 8.28 17.65
CA SER A 267 -2.08 8.37 18.94
C SER A 267 -2.30 6.98 19.54
N ILE A 268 -2.23 6.90 20.86
CA ILE A 268 -2.27 5.67 21.65
C ILE A 268 -3.08 5.86 22.93
N ALA A 269 -3.79 4.81 23.36
CA ALA A 269 -4.44 4.79 24.67
C ALA A 269 -4.41 3.39 25.30
N LEU A 270 -4.29 3.37 26.64
CA LEU A 270 -4.13 2.19 27.50
C LEU A 270 -5.30 2.12 28.48
N VAL A 271 -5.92 0.95 28.63
CA VAL A 271 -7.11 0.70 29.46
C VAL A 271 -6.83 -0.34 30.53
N ASP A 272 -7.23 -0.02 31.77
CA ASP A 272 -7.34 -0.94 32.90
C ASP A 272 -8.81 -1.11 33.30
N GLY A 273 -9.40 -2.24 32.89
CA GLY A 273 -10.80 -2.65 33.13
C GLY A 273 -11.84 -1.75 32.44
N SER A 274 -11.96 -0.52 32.92
CA SER A 274 -12.83 0.53 32.36
C SER A 274 -12.26 1.93 32.57
N ASN A 275 -11.00 2.04 32.99
CA ASN A 275 -10.30 3.31 33.14
C ASN A 275 -9.29 3.45 32.00
N VAL A 276 -9.32 4.56 31.28
CA VAL A 276 -8.13 5.01 30.54
C VAL A 276 -7.08 5.36 31.59
N VAL A 277 -5.94 4.65 31.59
CA VAL A 277 -4.84 4.87 32.53
C VAL A 277 -3.73 5.75 31.95
N TRP A 278 -3.67 5.83 30.62
CA TRP A 278 -2.88 6.80 29.86
C TRP A 278 -3.45 6.92 28.43
N SER A 279 -3.37 8.12 27.87
CA SER A 279 -3.74 8.43 26.48
C SER A 279 -2.87 9.58 25.98
N CYS A 280 -2.31 9.48 24.77
CA CYS A 280 -1.37 10.47 24.24
C CYS A 280 -1.36 10.48 22.71
N GLY A 281 -0.96 11.60 22.12
CA GLY A 281 -0.51 11.69 20.73
C GLY A 281 0.98 12.04 20.63
N PHE A 282 1.58 11.65 19.53
CA PHE A 282 2.99 11.83 19.20
C PHE A 282 3.11 12.31 17.76
N GLY A 283 4.05 13.22 17.47
CA GLY A 283 4.19 13.81 16.14
C GLY A 283 3.01 14.72 15.77
N THR A 284 2.64 14.74 14.50
CA THR A 284 1.66 15.67 13.90
C THR A 284 0.45 14.95 13.29
N ALA A 285 -0.74 15.48 13.58
CA ALA A 285 -1.98 15.12 12.89
C ALA A 285 -2.06 15.80 11.50
N ASP A 286 -1.52 17.01 11.37
CA ASP A 286 -1.37 17.73 10.09
C ASP A 286 0.08 18.24 9.98
N PRO A 287 0.93 17.60 9.15
CA PRO A 287 2.33 18.01 9.01
C PRO A 287 2.48 19.40 8.39
N ASP A 288 1.65 19.76 7.41
CA ASP A 288 1.76 21.04 6.68
C ASP A 288 1.36 22.22 7.57
N ALA A 289 0.37 22.02 8.45
CA ALA A 289 -0.10 23.01 9.41
C ALA A 289 0.61 22.92 10.78
N GLY A 290 1.51 21.95 10.97
CA GLY A 290 2.22 21.72 12.23
C GLY A 290 1.31 21.33 13.40
N LEU A 291 0.10 20.81 13.14
CA LEU A 291 -0.85 20.47 14.21
C LEU A 291 -0.40 19.18 14.92
N PRO A 292 -0.17 19.19 16.25
CA PRO A 292 0.26 18.01 16.97
C PRO A 292 -0.83 16.93 17.00
N ALA A 293 -0.43 15.67 17.01
CA ALA A 293 -1.35 14.57 17.28
C ALA A 293 -1.76 14.55 18.76
N SER A 294 -2.99 14.15 19.04
CA SER A 294 -3.56 14.05 20.40
C SER A 294 -4.51 12.85 20.52
N ALA A 295 -4.93 12.50 21.74
CA ALA A 295 -5.84 11.38 21.95
C ALA A 295 -7.23 11.60 21.30
N GLU A 296 -7.61 12.87 21.14
CA GLU A 296 -8.87 13.35 20.53
C GLU A 296 -8.77 13.50 19.00
N THR A 297 -7.60 13.24 18.40
CA THR A 297 -7.41 13.26 16.94
C THR A 297 -8.24 12.16 16.28
N LEU A 298 -8.91 12.48 15.17
CA LEU A 298 -9.75 11.55 14.43
C LEU A 298 -8.93 10.89 13.31
N TYR A 299 -9.11 9.59 13.13
CA TYR A 299 -8.45 8.78 12.10
C TYR A 299 -9.48 7.87 11.41
N ARG A 300 -9.18 7.41 10.18
CA ARG A 300 -9.87 6.24 9.61
C ARG A 300 -9.24 4.99 10.22
N VAL A 301 -10.04 4.10 10.82
CA VAL A 301 -9.49 2.93 11.55
C VAL A 301 -9.53 1.62 10.76
N GLY A 302 -9.88 1.71 9.47
CA GLY A 302 -9.82 0.59 8.53
C GLY A 302 -10.58 -0.62 9.03
N SER A 303 -9.99 -1.80 8.87
CA SER A 303 -10.63 -3.09 9.20
C SER A 303 -11.06 -3.28 10.68
N VAL A 304 -10.72 -2.39 11.62
CA VAL A 304 -11.35 -2.38 12.96
C VAL A 304 -12.87 -2.17 12.87
N SER A 305 -13.35 -1.50 11.82
CA SER A 305 -14.77 -1.34 11.46
C SER A 305 -15.58 -2.63 11.51
N LYS A 306 -14.98 -3.77 11.13
CA LYS A 306 -15.65 -5.08 11.05
C LYS A 306 -16.27 -5.51 12.37
N LEU A 307 -15.57 -5.24 13.48
CA LEU A 307 -16.01 -5.63 14.82
C LEU A 307 -17.38 -5.03 15.18
N PHE A 308 -17.67 -3.82 14.71
CA PHE A 308 -18.92 -3.12 14.96
C PHE A 308 -20.05 -3.69 14.09
N THR A 309 -19.78 -3.92 12.80
CA THR A 309 -20.67 -4.63 11.87
C THR A 309 -21.10 -5.98 12.45
N ASP A 310 -20.15 -6.75 12.94
CA ASP A 310 -20.38 -8.11 13.43
C ASP A 310 -21.13 -8.11 14.78
N ILE A 311 -20.86 -7.15 15.66
CA ILE A 311 -21.63 -6.92 16.90
C ILE A 311 -23.11 -6.61 16.58
N ALA A 312 -23.37 -5.75 15.60
CA ALA A 312 -24.74 -5.40 15.20
C ALA A 312 -25.52 -6.62 14.67
N VAL A 313 -24.86 -7.54 13.97
CA VAL A 313 -25.45 -8.82 13.55
C VAL A 313 -25.68 -9.75 14.73
N MET A 314 -24.73 -9.86 15.68
CA MET A 314 -24.94 -10.65 16.91
C MET A 314 -26.12 -10.14 17.75
N GLN A 315 -26.41 -8.83 17.74
CA GLN A 315 -27.63 -8.32 18.37
C GLN A 315 -28.92 -8.83 17.69
N LEU A 316 -28.94 -9.04 16.38
CA LEU A 316 -30.09 -9.65 15.68
C LEU A 316 -30.25 -11.13 16.03
N VAL A 317 -29.12 -11.87 16.17
CA VAL A 317 -29.11 -13.26 16.68
C VAL A 317 -29.72 -13.32 18.08
N GLU A 318 -29.27 -12.43 18.97
CA GLU A 318 -29.76 -12.30 20.34
C GLU A 318 -31.25 -12.01 20.47
N ARG A 319 -31.83 -11.35 19.44
CA ARG A 319 -33.26 -11.03 19.34
C ARG A 319 -34.07 -12.14 18.64
N GLY A 320 -33.43 -13.21 18.17
CA GLY A 320 -34.06 -14.28 17.36
C GLY A 320 -34.55 -13.80 15.99
N GLN A 321 -33.97 -12.72 15.48
CA GLN A 321 -34.32 -12.08 14.19
C GLN A 321 -33.43 -12.57 13.04
N LEU A 322 -32.31 -13.22 13.38
CA LEU A 322 -31.28 -13.71 12.47
C LEU A 322 -30.69 -14.99 13.06
N ASP A 323 -30.26 -15.91 12.20
CA ASP A 323 -29.57 -17.16 12.55
C ASP A 323 -28.30 -17.22 11.70
N LEU A 324 -27.15 -17.36 12.37
CA LEU A 324 -25.82 -17.28 11.74
C LEU A 324 -25.56 -18.43 10.76
N ASP A 325 -26.24 -19.56 10.95
CA ASP A 325 -26.00 -20.81 10.24
C ASP A 325 -27.03 -21.08 9.13
N GLN A 326 -27.97 -20.15 8.91
CA GLN A 326 -28.81 -20.15 7.71
C GLN A 326 -28.04 -19.68 6.47
N PRO A 327 -28.40 -20.18 5.27
CA PRO A 327 -27.97 -19.61 4.01
C PRO A 327 -28.29 -18.11 3.93
N VAL A 328 -27.30 -17.28 3.61
CA VAL A 328 -27.42 -15.80 3.48
C VAL A 328 -28.53 -15.40 2.51
N ARG A 329 -28.79 -16.20 1.48
CA ARG A 329 -29.88 -16.00 0.52
C ARG A 329 -31.29 -16.04 1.12
N ASN A 330 -31.45 -16.52 2.35
CA ASN A 330 -32.72 -16.45 3.08
C ASN A 330 -33.03 -15.00 3.51
N TYR A 331 -31.99 -14.17 3.67
CA TYR A 331 -32.08 -12.73 3.96
C TYR A 331 -31.89 -11.88 2.70
N LEU A 332 -31.03 -12.31 1.77
CA LEU A 332 -30.74 -11.64 0.50
C LEU A 332 -31.02 -12.57 -0.72
N PRO A 333 -32.27 -12.75 -1.17
CA PRO A 333 -32.63 -13.75 -2.19
C PRO A 333 -31.94 -13.60 -3.56
N GLU A 334 -31.43 -12.41 -3.85
CA GLU A 334 -30.66 -12.07 -5.06
C GLU A 334 -29.14 -12.27 -4.89
N PHE A 335 -28.62 -12.51 -3.68
CA PHE A 335 -27.19 -12.80 -3.46
C PHE A 335 -26.89 -14.24 -3.89
N ARG A 336 -26.25 -14.36 -5.06
CA ARG A 336 -26.00 -15.61 -5.79
C ARG A 336 -24.66 -15.54 -6.56
N PRO A 337 -23.52 -15.44 -5.85
CA PRO A 337 -22.21 -15.73 -6.47
C PRO A 337 -22.18 -17.18 -6.98
N ASP A 338 -21.35 -17.43 -7.98
CA ASP A 338 -21.13 -18.78 -8.51
C ASP A 338 -20.40 -19.66 -7.48
N ASN A 339 -20.96 -20.83 -7.22
CA ASN A 339 -20.56 -21.72 -6.13
C ASN A 339 -20.42 -23.16 -6.64
N PRO A 340 -19.27 -23.52 -7.22
CA PRO A 340 -19.03 -24.85 -7.77
C PRO A 340 -18.97 -25.96 -6.71
N PHE A 341 -18.96 -25.60 -5.43
CA PHE A 341 -18.86 -26.53 -4.29
C PHE A 341 -20.24 -26.96 -3.76
N GLY A 342 -21.32 -26.26 -4.13
CA GLY A 342 -22.70 -26.59 -3.73
C GLY A 342 -23.02 -26.42 -2.23
N LYS A 343 -22.07 -25.97 -1.42
CA LYS A 343 -22.21 -25.72 0.02
C LYS A 343 -22.65 -24.27 0.25
N GLU A 344 -23.78 -24.09 0.92
CA GLU A 344 -24.39 -22.77 1.11
C GLU A 344 -23.51 -21.82 1.95
N ILE A 345 -23.57 -20.53 1.61
CA ILE A 345 -22.84 -19.46 2.31
C ILE A 345 -23.65 -18.99 3.51
N THR A 346 -23.09 -19.03 4.71
CA THR A 346 -23.72 -18.59 5.96
C THR A 346 -23.06 -17.34 6.55
N LEU A 347 -23.72 -16.66 7.48
CA LEU A 347 -23.15 -15.48 8.13
C LEU A 347 -21.97 -15.84 9.04
N ARG A 348 -22.05 -17.00 9.74
CA ARG A 348 -20.91 -17.54 10.50
C ARG A 348 -19.65 -17.67 9.64
N GLN A 349 -19.79 -18.14 8.41
CA GLN A 349 -18.68 -18.28 7.47
C GLN A 349 -18.17 -16.92 6.95
N LEU A 350 -19.05 -15.95 6.69
CA LEU A 350 -18.66 -14.60 6.24
C LEU A 350 -17.87 -13.85 7.33
N MET A 351 -18.43 -13.80 8.56
CA MET A 351 -17.88 -13.09 9.72
C MET A 351 -16.56 -13.70 10.25
N SER A 352 -16.23 -14.94 9.87
CA SER A 352 -14.97 -15.62 10.23
C SER A 352 -13.98 -15.76 9.07
N HIS A 353 -14.24 -15.11 7.92
CA HIS A 353 -13.42 -15.21 6.70
C HIS A 353 -13.25 -16.64 6.18
N ARG A 354 -14.32 -17.43 6.27
CA ARG A 354 -14.41 -18.86 5.92
C ARG A 354 -15.43 -19.15 4.81
N SER A 355 -16.06 -18.14 4.23
CA SER A 355 -17.05 -18.29 3.13
C SER A 355 -16.46 -18.69 1.78
N GLY A 356 -15.13 -18.64 1.62
CA GLY A 356 -14.47 -18.89 0.33
C GLY A 356 -14.68 -17.79 -0.71
N LEU A 357 -15.24 -16.64 -0.33
CA LEU A 357 -15.46 -15.50 -1.23
C LEU A 357 -14.15 -14.83 -1.69
N VAL A 358 -14.22 -14.07 -2.78
CA VAL A 358 -13.13 -13.21 -3.29
C VAL A 358 -12.64 -12.19 -2.23
N ARG A 359 -11.38 -11.74 -2.36
CA ARG A 359 -10.72 -10.80 -1.42
C ARG A 359 -11.41 -9.43 -1.36
N GLU A 360 -11.83 -8.91 -2.51
CA GLU A 360 -12.49 -7.62 -2.75
C GLU A 360 -13.71 -7.80 -3.69
N PRO A 361 -14.75 -6.95 -3.63
CA PRO A 361 -15.87 -6.99 -4.56
C PRO A 361 -15.50 -6.39 -5.93
N PRO A 362 -16.14 -6.77 -7.07
CA PRO A 362 -15.89 -6.12 -8.37
C PRO A 362 -16.29 -4.64 -8.46
N VAL A 363 -17.11 -4.14 -7.53
CA VAL A 363 -17.52 -2.72 -7.42
C VAL A 363 -17.51 -2.33 -5.93
N GLY A 364 -17.08 -1.12 -5.60
CA GLY A 364 -17.03 -0.61 -4.23
C GLY A 364 -15.83 -1.09 -3.39
N HIS A 365 -14.85 -1.72 -4.04
CA HIS A 365 -13.60 -2.21 -3.48
C HIS A 365 -12.65 -1.09 -3.02
N TYR A 366 -11.54 -1.47 -2.39
CA TYR A 366 -10.51 -0.55 -1.91
C TYR A 366 -10.09 0.49 -2.96
N PHE A 367 -9.84 0.05 -4.20
CA PHE A 367 -9.41 0.94 -5.30
C PHE A 367 -10.50 1.88 -5.86
N ASP A 368 -11.79 1.70 -5.52
CA ASP A 368 -12.94 2.31 -6.21
C ASP A 368 -13.26 3.73 -5.69
N ALA A 369 -12.80 4.73 -6.43
CA ALA A 369 -13.05 6.14 -6.13
C ALA A 369 -14.48 6.63 -6.47
N SER A 370 -15.39 5.76 -6.94
CA SER A 370 -16.76 6.16 -7.30
C SER A 370 -17.76 6.17 -6.14
N SER A 371 -17.38 5.66 -4.96
CA SER A 371 -18.22 5.57 -3.75
C SER A 371 -19.63 5.02 -4.01
N PRO A 372 -19.77 3.81 -4.57
CA PRO A 372 -21.06 3.20 -4.89
C PRO A 372 -21.83 2.77 -3.63
N THR A 373 -23.12 2.47 -3.75
CA THR A 373 -23.92 2.01 -2.60
C THR A 373 -23.53 0.60 -2.15
N LEU A 374 -23.82 0.29 -0.88
CA LEU A 374 -23.59 -1.05 -0.31
C LEU A 374 -24.37 -2.14 -1.07
N ALA A 375 -25.62 -1.85 -1.44
CA ALA A 375 -26.43 -2.72 -2.30
C ALA A 375 -25.78 -2.97 -3.69
N ALA A 376 -25.21 -1.95 -4.33
CA ALA A 376 -24.53 -2.11 -5.62
C ALA A 376 -23.21 -2.90 -5.48
N THR A 377 -22.47 -2.64 -4.40
CA THR A 377 -21.26 -3.36 -3.99
C THR A 377 -21.55 -4.85 -3.83
N VAL A 378 -22.60 -5.23 -3.09
CA VAL A 378 -22.98 -6.63 -2.90
C VAL A 378 -23.58 -7.26 -4.16
N ALA A 379 -24.37 -6.52 -4.94
CA ALA A 379 -24.90 -7.04 -6.22
C ALA A 379 -23.80 -7.40 -7.23
N SER A 380 -22.64 -6.72 -7.19
CA SER A 380 -21.49 -7.03 -8.06
C SER A 380 -20.89 -8.42 -7.81
N LEU A 381 -21.05 -8.97 -6.61
CA LEU A 381 -20.51 -10.29 -6.24
C LEU A 381 -21.21 -11.44 -6.97
N ASN A 382 -22.40 -11.22 -7.53
CA ASN A 382 -23.08 -12.19 -8.39
C ASN A 382 -22.31 -12.46 -9.71
N GLY A 383 -21.33 -11.62 -10.06
CA GLY A 383 -20.39 -11.86 -11.16
C GLY A 383 -19.12 -12.63 -10.76
N THR A 384 -19.02 -13.11 -9.52
CA THR A 384 -17.81 -13.79 -8.98
C THR A 384 -18.05 -15.26 -8.70
N THR A 385 -16.99 -16.07 -8.78
CA THR A 385 -16.95 -17.47 -8.36
C THR A 385 -16.22 -17.59 -7.02
N LEU A 386 -16.66 -18.49 -6.13
CA LEU A 386 -15.97 -18.78 -4.88
C LEU A 386 -14.55 -19.36 -5.13
N VAL A 387 -13.57 -18.83 -4.40
CA VAL A 387 -12.15 -19.20 -4.47
C VAL A 387 -11.90 -20.57 -3.83
N TYR A 388 -12.63 -20.89 -2.76
CA TYR A 388 -12.51 -22.15 -2.02
C TYR A 388 -13.87 -22.68 -1.57
N GLU A 389 -13.96 -23.97 -1.28
CA GLU A 389 -15.12 -24.55 -0.60
C GLU A 389 -15.26 -23.91 0.79
N PRO A 390 -16.48 -23.46 1.18
CA PRO A 390 -16.71 -22.86 2.48
C PRO A 390 -16.19 -23.72 3.64
N GLU A 391 -15.64 -23.05 4.64
CA GLU A 391 -15.02 -23.55 5.87
C GLU A 391 -13.61 -24.15 5.69
N THR A 392 -13.25 -24.66 4.51
CA THR A 392 -11.99 -25.39 4.28
C THR A 392 -10.73 -24.57 4.51
N ARG A 393 -10.74 -23.27 4.16
CA ARG A 393 -9.61 -22.35 4.29
C ARG A 393 -10.09 -20.99 4.82
N VAL A 394 -9.22 -20.30 5.55
CA VAL A 394 -9.37 -18.86 5.78
C VAL A 394 -9.03 -18.15 4.46
N LYS A 395 -9.91 -17.26 4.00
CA LYS A 395 -9.68 -16.31 2.91
C LYS A 395 -10.18 -14.95 3.40
N TYR A 396 -9.25 -14.07 3.79
CA TYR A 396 -9.59 -12.74 4.26
C TYR A 396 -10.32 -11.97 3.16
N SER A 397 -11.48 -11.41 3.49
CA SER A 397 -12.40 -10.87 2.48
C SER A 397 -13.14 -9.66 3.04
N ASN A 398 -12.98 -8.51 2.37
CA ASN A 398 -13.80 -7.32 2.63
C ASN A 398 -15.18 -7.48 1.98
N ALA A 399 -15.24 -8.12 0.81
CA ALA A 399 -16.49 -8.48 0.14
C ALA A 399 -17.44 -9.27 1.06
N ALA A 400 -16.91 -10.23 1.83
CA ALA A 400 -17.70 -10.99 2.78
C ALA A 400 -18.38 -10.09 3.83
N ILE A 401 -17.69 -9.09 4.38
CA ILE A 401 -18.25 -8.20 5.40
C ILE A 401 -19.16 -7.12 4.80
N ALA A 402 -18.98 -6.75 3.52
CA ALA A 402 -19.98 -5.97 2.79
C ALA A 402 -21.34 -6.69 2.72
N VAL A 403 -21.33 -8.02 2.50
CA VAL A 403 -22.55 -8.85 2.55
C VAL A 403 -23.15 -8.88 3.97
N VAL A 404 -22.33 -9.04 5.01
CA VAL A 404 -22.78 -9.01 6.42
C VAL A 404 -23.49 -7.68 6.75
N GLY A 405 -22.88 -6.55 6.38
CA GLY A 405 -23.48 -5.22 6.59
C GLY A 405 -24.71 -4.96 5.72
N TYR A 406 -24.81 -5.56 4.53
CA TYR A 406 -26.01 -5.39 3.69
C TYR A 406 -27.21 -6.21 4.19
N VAL A 407 -26.98 -7.40 4.80
CA VAL A 407 -28.03 -8.12 5.56
C VAL A 407 -28.58 -7.23 6.69
N LEU A 408 -27.71 -6.48 7.37
CA LEU A 408 -28.11 -5.57 8.44
C LEU A 408 -28.95 -4.38 7.93
N GLU A 409 -28.57 -3.78 6.80
CA GLU A 409 -29.31 -2.71 6.12
C GLU A 409 -30.72 -3.17 5.68
N GLU A 410 -30.82 -4.31 4.99
CA GLU A 410 -32.11 -4.85 4.51
C GLU A 410 -33.02 -5.32 5.66
N LEU A 411 -32.50 -6.02 6.68
CA LEU A 411 -33.31 -6.51 7.80
C LEU A 411 -33.76 -5.40 8.77
N SER A 412 -32.99 -4.31 8.87
CA SER A 412 -33.38 -3.14 9.69
C SER A 412 -34.28 -2.15 8.94
N GLY A 413 -34.22 -2.13 7.60
CA GLY A 413 -34.87 -1.12 6.77
C GLY A 413 -34.30 0.29 6.96
N ARG A 414 -33.05 0.39 7.43
CA ARG A 414 -32.31 1.65 7.69
C ARG A 414 -30.95 1.62 7.02
N PRO A 415 -30.41 2.77 6.57
CA PRO A 415 -29.04 2.86 6.09
C PRO A 415 -28.05 2.31 7.12
N PHE A 416 -27.08 1.51 6.66
CA PHE A 416 -26.12 0.80 7.50
C PHE A 416 -25.46 1.71 8.56
N ALA A 417 -24.98 2.89 8.16
CA ALA A 417 -24.29 3.82 9.05
C ALA A 417 -25.20 4.36 10.18
N GLU A 418 -26.45 4.73 9.86
CA GLU A 418 -27.44 5.18 10.85
C GLU A 418 -27.81 4.06 11.83
N TYR A 419 -27.87 2.81 11.36
CA TYR A 419 -28.13 1.68 12.24
C TYR A 419 -26.98 1.46 13.24
N LEU A 420 -25.74 1.51 12.76
CA LEU A 420 -24.55 1.32 13.60
C LEU A 420 -24.40 2.41 14.66
N GLU A 421 -24.75 3.65 14.33
CA GLU A 421 -24.78 4.80 15.24
C GLU A 421 -25.73 4.53 16.42
N ASP A 422 -27.03 4.39 16.17
CA ASP A 422 -28.06 4.11 17.19
C ASP A 422 -27.83 2.81 17.99
N ALA A 423 -27.43 1.72 17.32
CA ALA A 423 -27.51 0.37 17.89
C ALA A 423 -26.21 -0.10 18.56
N VAL A 424 -25.06 0.49 18.20
CA VAL A 424 -23.75 0.03 18.67
C VAL A 424 -22.91 1.19 19.22
N LEU A 425 -22.72 2.28 18.47
CA LEU A 425 -21.84 3.38 18.91
C LEU A 425 -22.43 4.14 20.11
N ASP A 426 -23.71 4.55 20.03
CA ASP A 426 -24.40 5.28 21.10
C ASP A 426 -24.46 4.50 22.42
N PRO A 427 -24.85 3.19 22.45
CA PRO A 427 -24.85 2.41 23.69
C PRO A 427 -23.46 2.17 24.30
N ILE A 428 -22.39 2.11 23.47
CA ILE A 428 -21.01 2.07 23.96
C ILE A 428 -20.61 3.42 24.57
N GLY A 429 -21.02 4.53 23.95
CA GLY A 429 -20.69 5.92 24.32
C GLY A 429 -19.75 6.64 23.34
N MET A 430 -19.68 6.19 22.09
CA MET A 430 -18.68 6.62 21.09
C MET A 430 -19.14 7.84 20.28
N GLU A 431 -19.28 9.00 20.94
CA GLU A 431 -19.83 10.23 20.36
C GLU A 431 -19.04 10.79 19.15
N ASP A 432 -17.73 10.53 19.06
CA ASP A 432 -16.86 11.05 18.00
C ASP A 432 -16.64 10.05 16.86
N SER A 433 -16.88 8.75 17.09
CA SER A 433 -16.81 7.72 16.05
C SER A 433 -18.01 7.73 15.11
N ALA A 434 -17.81 7.45 13.82
CA ALA A 434 -18.87 7.39 12.80
C ALA A 434 -18.47 6.53 11.60
N PHE A 435 -19.45 6.00 10.85
CA PHE A 435 -19.22 5.35 9.55
C PHE A 435 -19.32 6.30 8.34
N VAL A 436 -19.64 7.57 8.58
CA VAL A 436 -19.66 8.68 7.60
C VAL A 436 -19.12 9.92 8.33
N PRO A 437 -18.24 10.75 7.74
CA PRO A 437 -17.70 11.95 8.40
C PRO A 437 -18.78 12.93 8.86
N ARG A 438 -18.83 13.23 10.17
CA ARG A 438 -19.65 14.33 10.72
C ARG A 438 -18.89 15.65 10.57
N GLU A 439 -19.57 16.75 10.22
CA GLU A 439 -18.93 18.07 10.06
C GLU A 439 -18.18 18.54 11.33
N ARG A 440 -18.71 18.19 12.51
CA ARG A 440 -18.09 18.44 13.83
C ARG A 440 -16.73 17.75 14.00
N THR A 441 -16.56 16.53 13.46
CA THR A 441 -15.38 15.69 13.69
C THR A 441 -14.39 15.75 12.52
N ALA A 442 -14.85 16.03 11.30
CA ALA A 442 -13.99 16.18 10.11
C ALA A 442 -12.84 17.19 10.28
N ARG A 443 -13.02 18.24 11.10
CA ARG A 443 -11.97 19.23 11.43
C ARG A 443 -10.84 18.69 12.32
N ARG A 444 -10.98 17.48 12.88
CA ARG A 444 -9.96 16.75 13.65
C ARG A 444 -9.40 15.54 12.90
N LEU A 445 -9.82 15.31 11.65
CA LEU A 445 -9.27 14.24 10.83
C LEU A 445 -7.80 14.53 10.52
N ALA A 446 -6.90 13.66 10.97
CA ALA A 446 -5.49 13.77 10.63
C ALA A 446 -5.29 13.68 9.11
N LYS A 447 -4.37 14.48 8.55
CA LYS A 447 -3.85 14.24 7.21
C LYS A 447 -3.06 12.95 7.20
N ALA A 448 -3.27 12.16 6.16
CA ALA A 448 -2.81 10.80 6.04
C ALA A 448 -1.83 10.68 4.88
N VAL A 449 -0.73 9.96 5.10
CA VAL A 449 0.41 9.90 4.16
C VAL A 449 0.60 8.48 3.63
N MET A 450 0.51 8.33 2.32
CA MET A 450 0.92 7.13 1.59
C MET A 450 2.39 7.25 1.18
N TRP A 451 3.00 6.12 0.82
CA TRP A 451 4.41 6.04 0.43
C TRP A 451 4.64 4.82 -0.46
N SER A 452 5.77 4.79 -1.15
CA SER A 452 6.12 3.74 -2.11
C SER A 452 7.57 3.28 -1.93
N TYR A 453 7.88 2.06 -2.42
CA TYR A 453 9.23 1.45 -2.33
C TYR A 453 10.35 2.24 -3.02
N ASP A 454 9.99 3.18 -3.90
CA ASP A 454 10.90 4.14 -4.54
C ASP A 454 11.34 5.30 -3.63
N GLY A 455 10.81 5.36 -2.40
CA GLY A 455 11.15 6.36 -1.39
C GLY A 455 10.16 7.53 -1.28
N ARG A 456 9.26 7.72 -2.26
CA ARG A 456 8.30 8.83 -2.26
C ARG A 456 7.32 8.73 -1.09
N SER A 457 6.70 9.86 -0.77
CA SER A 457 5.55 9.96 0.13
C SER A 457 4.57 11.00 -0.41
N PHE A 458 3.28 10.70 -0.35
CA PHE A 458 2.23 11.48 -1.03
C PHE A 458 0.92 11.49 -0.22
N PRO A 459 0.04 12.49 -0.42
CA PRO A 459 -1.24 12.57 0.30
C PRO A 459 -2.16 11.38 -0.03
N ALA A 460 -2.78 10.80 1.00
CA ALA A 460 -3.72 9.71 0.82
C ALA A 460 -5.08 10.17 0.24
N PRO A 461 -5.78 9.34 -0.56
CA PRO A 461 -7.09 9.68 -1.11
C PRO A 461 -8.19 9.63 -0.05
N THR A 462 -9.13 10.57 -0.15
CA THR A 462 -10.21 10.78 0.84
C THR A 462 -11.60 10.35 0.35
N PHE A 463 -11.69 9.48 -0.66
CA PHE A 463 -12.98 8.93 -1.11
C PHE A 463 -13.49 7.82 -0.18
N GLU A 464 -14.80 7.60 -0.15
CA GLU A 464 -15.43 6.54 0.66
C GLU A 464 -15.60 5.25 -0.14
N LEU A 465 -15.52 4.12 0.56
CA LEU A 465 -15.59 2.79 -0.02
C LEU A 465 -17.06 2.32 -0.05
N GLY A 466 -17.48 1.67 -1.14
CA GLY A 466 -18.81 1.07 -1.22
C GLY A 466 -19.02 -0.07 -0.21
N MET A 467 -17.92 -0.72 0.18
CA MET A 467 -17.85 -1.70 1.28
C MET A 467 -17.68 -1.06 2.67
N ALA A 468 -18.38 0.03 2.99
CA ALA A 468 -18.28 0.74 4.27
C ALA A 468 -18.26 -0.16 5.55
N PRO A 469 -19.07 -1.24 5.67
CA PRO A 469 -19.04 -2.16 6.81
C PRO A 469 -17.69 -2.85 7.05
N ALA A 470 -16.85 -2.94 6.02
CA ALA A 470 -15.56 -3.60 6.08
C ALA A 470 -14.40 -2.68 6.51
N GLY A 471 -14.53 -1.34 6.42
CA GLY A 471 -13.37 -0.47 6.62
C GLY A 471 -13.55 1.04 6.76
N SER A 472 -14.76 1.61 6.69
CA SER A 472 -14.95 3.08 6.62
C SER A 472 -15.27 3.76 7.95
N MET A 473 -15.01 3.14 9.10
CA MET A 473 -15.20 3.80 10.39
C MET A 473 -14.10 4.85 10.66
N TYR A 474 -14.55 6.03 11.06
CA TYR A 474 -13.77 7.12 11.63
C TYR A 474 -13.85 7.04 13.16
N SER A 475 -12.74 7.29 13.87
CA SER A 475 -12.69 7.21 15.33
C SER A 475 -11.51 7.96 15.95
N THR A 476 -11.61 8.31 17.23
CA THR A 476 -10.44 8.64 18.07
C THR A 476 -9.91 7.37 18.77
N VAL A 477 -8.79 7.47 19.51
CA VAL A 477 -8.34 6.40 20.42
C VAL A 477 -9.14 6.36 21.73
N LEU A 478 -9.86 7.42 22.08
CA LEU A 478 -10.68 7.50 23.30
C LEU A 478 -11.98 6.71 23.14
N ASP A 479 -12.73 6.92 22.05
CA ASP A 479 -13.93 6.11 21.73
C ASP A 479 -13.60 4.60 21.65
N LEU A 480 -12.41 4.27 21.11
CA LEU A 480 -11.93 2.88 21.09
C LEU A 480 -11.52 2.34 22.47
N CYS A 481 -11.25 3.19 23.46
CA CYS A 481 -11.15 2.76 24.86
C CYS A 481 -12.50 2.39 25.45
N ASP A 482 -13.59 3.07 25.09
CA ASP A 482 -14.93 2.69 25.54
C ASP A 482 -15.43 1.41 24.86
N PHE A 483 -15.06 1.19 23.59
CA PHE A 483 -15.22 -0.10 22.93
C PHE A 483 -14.44 -1.22 23.64
N MET A 484 -13.14 -1.03 23.90
CA MET A 484 -12.34 -2.01 24.65
C MET A 484 -12.92 -2.25 26.06
N GLY A 485 -13.34 -1.18 26.74
CA GLY A 485 -14.02 -1.24 28.02
C GLY A 485 -15.32 -2.04 27.97
N MET A 486 -16.10 -1.95 26.89
CA MET A 486 -17.31 -2.76 26.68
C MET A 486 -16.98 -4.26 26.57
N LEU A 487 -15.92 -4.62 25.84
CA LEU A 487 -15.45 -6.02 25.77
C LEU A 487 -15.02 -6.52 27.15
N LEU A 488 -14.23 -5.72 27.90
CA LEU A 488 -13.77 -6.06 29.24
C LEU A 488 -14.93 -6.12 30.27
N ARG A 489 -15.97 -5.31 30.10
CA ARG A 489 -17.25 -5.38 30.85
C ARG A 489 -18.24 -6.42 30.31
N ARG A 490 -17.79 -7.33 29.42
CA ARG A 490 -18.59 -8.44 28.87
C ARG A 490 -19.92 -8.01 28.21
N GLY A 491 -19.88 -6.91 27.44
CA GLY A 491 -21.01 -6.47 26.62
C GLY A 491 -21.78 -5.26 27.16
N ALA A 492 -21.40 -4.73 28.34
CA ALA A 492 -21.95 -3.48 28.84
C ALA A 492 -21.17 -2.27 28.31
N GLY A 493 -21.81 -1.45 27.47
CA GLY A 493 -21.33 -0.11 27.11
C GLY A 493 -21.37 0.85 28.30
N THR A 494 -20.97 2.11 28.08
CA THR A 494 -21.04 3.13 29.15
C THR A 494 -22.45 3.71 29.30
N VAL A 495 -23.23 3.74 28.21
CA VAL A 495 -24.59 4.28 28.15
C VAL A 495 -25.64 3.16 28.29
N GLY A 496 -25.38 1.98 27.70
CA GLY A 496 -26.32 0.85 27.74
C GLY A 496 -25.71 -0.52 27.43
N PRO A 497 -26.47 -1.61 27.58
CA PRO A 497 -26.05 -2.94 27.18
C PRO A 497 -25.97 -3.05 25.65
N VAL A 498 -24.90 -3.68 25.15
CA VAL A 498 -24.58 -3.82 23.72
C VAL A 498 -24.76 -5.26 23.25
N LEU A 499 -24.26 -6.22 24.04
CA LEU A 499 -24.40 -7.67 23.85
C LEU A 499 -24.44 -8.39 25.21
N ARG A 500 -24.85 -9.66 25.19
CA ARG A 500 -24.72 -10.62 26.29
C ARG A 500 -23.31 -11.22 26.37
N PRO A 501 -22.83 -11.61 27.58
CA PRO A 501 -21.55 -12.29 27.76
C PRO A 501 -21.40 -13.57 26.92
N GLU A 502 -22.49 -14.30 26.73
CA GLU A 502 -22.53 -15.55 25.96
C GLU A 502 -22.25 -15.32 24.48
N SER A 503 -22.88 -14.28 23.89
CA SER A 503 -22.70 -13.89 22.50
C SER A 503 -21.27 -13.40 22.22
N LEU A 504 -20.67 -12.63 23.13
CA LEU A 504 -19.25 -12.28 23.04
C LEU A 504 -18.34 -13.52 23.16
N GLY A 505 -18.67 -14.49 24.03
CA GLY A 505 -17.94 -15.75 24.11
C GLY A 505 -17.93 -16.53 22.79
N GLU A 506 -19.03 -16.52 22.05
CA GLU A 506 -19.10 -17.07 20.69
C GLU A 506 -18.23 -16.26 19.70
N MET A 507 -18.31 -14.93 19.72
CA MET A 507 -17.46 -14.07 18.87
C MET A 507 -15.97 -14.26 19.11
N PHE A 508 -15.57 -14.57 20.34
CA PHE A 508 -14.16 -14.75 20.74
C PHE A 508 -13.62 -16.16 20.48
N THR A 509 -14.49 -17.12 20.12
CA THR A 509 -14.11 -18.52 19.87
C THR A 509 -13.66 -18.71 18.42
N PRO A 510 -12.45 -19.24 18.14
CA PRO A 510 -12.00 -19.51 16.77
C PRO A 510 -12.94 -20.42 15.99
N GLN A 511 -13.46 -19.92 14.86
CA GLN A 511 -14.44 -20.64 14.04
C GLN A 511 -13.76 -21.59 13.04
N PHE A 512 -14.35 -22.77 12.87
CA PHE A 512 -13.86 -23.81 11.94
C PHE A 512 -12.38 -24.19 12.16
N ALA A 513 -11.95 -24.20 13.42
CA ALA A 513 -10.62 -24.57 13.88
C ALA A 513 -10.63 -25.93 14.61
N GLU A 514 -9.45 -26.48 14.91
CA GLU A 514 -9.31 -27.69 15.72
C GLU A 514 -9.74 -27.44 17.18
N GLU A 515 -10.19 -28.50 17.87
CA GLU A 515 -10.62 -28.40 19.27
C GLU A 515 -9.47 -27.92 20.18
N GLY A 516 -9.72 -26.87 20.97
CA GLY A 516 -8.68 -26.24 21.80
C GLY A 516 -7.78 -25.24 21.07
N ALA A 517 -8.06 -24.89 19.81
CA ALA A 517 -7.34 -23.83 19.10
C ALA A 517 -7.40 -22.49 19.86
N THR A 518 -6.24 -21.91 20.12
CA THR A 518 -6.06 -20.61 20.82
C THR A 518 -5.69 -19.46 19.89
N ARG A 519 -5.75 -19.69 18.57
CA ARG A 519 -5.41 -18.73 17.52
C ARG A 519 -6.30 -18.92 16.30
N GLY A 520 -6.64 -17.84 15.61
CA GLY A 520 -7.44 -17.88 14.38
C GLY A 520 -8.34 -16.65 14.22
N PHE A 521 -9.45 -16.80 13.51
CA PHE A 521 -10.54 -15.82 13.47
C PHE A 521 -11.73 -16.37 14.25
N GLY A 522 -12.29 -15.54 15.12
CA GLY A 522 -13.62 -15.74 15.69
C GLY A 522 -14.70 -15.22 14.75
N LEU A 523 -15.73 -14.58 15.29
CA LEU A 523 -16.64 -13.73 14.51
C LEU A 523 -16.11 -12.29 14.62
N GLY A 524 -15.56 -11.76 13.53
CA GLY A 524 -14.90 -10.45 13.46
C GLY A 524 -13.52 -10.36 14.13
N PHE A 525 -13.34 -10.99 15.29
CA PHE A 525 -12.11 -10.88 16.08
C PHE A 525 -10.96 -11.75 15.53
N GLN A 526 -9.77 -11.17 15.45
CA GLN A 526 -8.52 -11.92 15.44
C GLN A 526 -8.26 -12.45 16.84
N VAL A 527 -8.09 -13.77 16.95
CA VAL A 527 -7.82 -14.49 18.20
C VAL A 527 -6.35 -14.91 18.23
N GLY A 528 -5.67 -14.64 19.34
CA GLY A 528 -4.27 -14.97 19.54
C GLY A 528 -3.90 -15.03 21.02
N GLN A 529 -2.61 -14.89 21.31
CA GLN A 529 -2.10 -14.84 22.69
C GLN A 529 -0.97 -13.82 22.83
N ILE A 530 -0.90 -13.18 24.00
CA ILE A 530 0.27 -12.42 24.46
C ILE A 530 0.68 -13.00 25.81
N ASP A 531 1.91 -13.52 25.86
CA ASP A 531 2.58 -14.02 27.07
C ASP A 531 1.73 -15.01 27.90
N GLY A 532 0.91 -15.81 27.22
CA GLY A 532 0.02 -16.83 27.78
C GLY A 532 -1.44 -16.40 27.98
N HIS A 533 -1.74 -15.09 27.99
CA HIS A 533 -3.10 -14.56 28.04
C HIS A 533 -3.79 -14.63 26.68
N LEU A 534 -5.13 -14.75 26.67
CA LEU A 534 -5.91 -14.65 25.44
C LEU A 534 -5.81 -13.21 24.91
N SER A 535 -5.51 -13.06 23.63
CA SER A 535 -5.51 -11.77 22.94
C SER A 535 -6.63 -11.75 21.90
N LEU A 536 -7.47 -10.73 21.98
CA LEU A 536 -8.56 -10.48 21.03
C LEU A 536 -8.38 -9.09 20.44
N GLY A 537 -8.69 -8.91 19.16
CA GLY A 537 -8.60 -7.58 18.55
C GLY A 537 -8.76 -7.60 17.03
N HIS A 538 -8.32 -6.53 16.39
CA HIS A 538 -8.17 -6.47 14.93
C HIS A 538 -7.15 -5.38 14.54
N GLY A 539 -6.46 -5.57 13.41
CA GLY A 539 -5.67 -4.53 12.76
C GLY A 539 -6.50 -3.70 11.78
N GLY A 540 -6.08 -2.48 11.47
CA GLY A 540 -6.74 -1.64 10.46
C GLY A 540 -5.73 -1.05 9.50
N ALA A 541 -5.95 -1.19 8.20
CA ALA A 541 -5.27 -0.43 7.16
C ALA A 541 -6.33 0.20 6.26
N ILE A 542 -6.14 1.46 5.88
CA ILE A 542 -6.90 2.17 4.85
C ILE A 542 -6.17 3.47 4.52
N TYR A 543 -5.75 3.64 3.27
CA TYR A 543 -5.28 4.91 2.67
C TYR A 543 -4.66 5.92 3.65
N GLY A 544 -3.39 5.69 3.98
CA GLY A 544 -2.60 6.58 4.82
C GLY A 544 -2.84 6.40 6.32
N PHE A 545 -3.58 5.38 6.74
CA PHE A 545 -3.83 5.07 8.14
C PHE A 545 -3.53 3.62 8.50
N ALA A 546 -2.88 3.42 9.65
CA ALA A 546 -2.61 2.12 10.23
C ALA A 546 -3.05 2.06 11.70
N THR A 547 -3.90 1.10 12.05
CA THR A 547 -4.44 0.86 13.40
C THR A 547 -4.03 -0.52 13.91
N SER A 548 -3.81 -0.65 15.22
CA SER A 548 -3.85 -1.92 15.93
C SER A 548 -4.61 -1.74 17.25
N LEU A 549 -5.55 -2.65 17.53
CA LEU A 549 -6.35 -2.70 18.76
C LEU A 549 -6.31 -4.12 19.32
N LYS A 550 -5.97 -4.26 20.60
CA LYS A 550 -5.95 -5.56 21.31
C LYS A 550 -6.42 -5.44 22.75
N VAL A 551 -7.20 -6.42 23.21
CA VAL A 551 -7.58 -6.63 24.61
C VAL A 551 -7.14 -8.00 25.12
N LEU A 552 -6.85 -8.07 26.42
CA LEU A 552 -6.55 -9.28 27.18
C LEU A 552 -7.66 -9.49 28.23
N PRO A 553 -8.72 -10.27 27.94
CA PRO A 553 -9.93 -10.31 28.78
C PRO A 553 -9.69 -10.82 30.20
N GLU A 554 -8.90 -11.88 30.39
CA GLU A 554 -8.63 -12.42 31.75
C GLU A 554 -7.76 -11.47 32.56
N ALA A 555 -6.94 -10.67 31.88
CA ALA A 555 -6.11 -9.65 32.52
C ALA A 555 -6.84 -8.31 32.69
N GLY A 556 -8.03 -8.09 32.12
CA GLY A 556 -8.71 -6.80 32.20
C GLY A 556 -7.88 -5.64 31.60
N LEU A 557 -7.14 -5.90 30.52
CA LEU A 557 -6.25 -4.94 29.86
C LEU A 557 -6.68 -4.68 28.41
N GLY A 558 -6.45 -3.47 27.91
CA GLY A 558 -6.65 -3.11 26.51
C GLY A 558 -5.71 -2.01 26.04
N VAL A 559 -5.25 -2.08 24.80
CA VAL A 559 -4.42 -1.05 24.16
C VAL A 559 -4.85 -0.86 22.70
N VAL A 560 -4.92 0.40 22.28
CA VAL A 560 -5.14 0.81 20.88
C VAL A 560 -4.09 1.83 20.47
N ALA A 561 -3.56 1.71 19.24
CA ALA A 561 -2.71 2.70 18.61
C ALA A 561 -3.10 2.91 17.14
N ILE A 562 -3.13 4.18 16.69
CA ILE A 562 -3.44 4.59 15.32
C ILE A 562 -2.38 5.57 14.82
N ALA A 563 -1.87 5.37 13.61
CA ALA A 563 -0.92 6.26 12.93
C ALA A 563 -1.49 6.79 11.61
N ASN A 564 -1.05 7.98 11.18
CA ASN A 564 -1.41 8.62 9.90
C ASN A 564 -0.35 8.40 8.79
N MET A 565 0.23 7.20 8.75
CA MET A 565 0.98 6.69 7.60
C MET A 565 0.41 5.35 7.15
N ASP A 566 0.45 5.09 5.83
CA ASP A 566 -0.12 3.86 5.26
C ASP A 566 0.67 2.62 5.65
N VAL A 567 -0.08 1.56 5.99
CA VAL A 567 0.39 0.19 6.26
C VAL A 567 1.54 0.06 7.29
N VAL A 568 1.73 1.03 8.19
CA VAL A 568 2.66 0.90 9.34
C VAL A 568 2.10 -0.01 10.45
N ASN A 569 1.33 -1.04 10.09
CA ASN A 569 0.69 -1.99 10.98
C ASN A 569 1.67 -2.87 11.75
N SER A 570 2.85 -3.12 11.18
CA SER A 570 3.94 -3.79 11.90
C SER A 570 4.41 -2.97 13.11
N VAL A 571 4.43 -1.63 12.94
CA VAL A 571 4.85 -0.63 13.92
C VAL A 571 3.81 -0.46 15.00
N THR A 572 2.56 -0.16 14.63
CA THR A 572 1.46 -0.02 15.61
C THR A 572 1.22 -1.34 16.35
N GLY A 573 1.28 -2.48 15.66
CA GLY A 573 1.17 -3.80 16.28
C GLY A 573 2.25 -4.10 17.31
N ARG A 574 3.53 -3.79 17.05
CA ARG A 574 4.61 -3.99 18.03
C ARG A 574 4.58 -2.99 19.19
N ILE A 575 4.05 -1.79 18.97
CA ILE A 575 3.81 -0.80 20.04
C ILE A 575 2.69 -1.28 20.99
N VAL A 576 1.56 -1.74 20.44
CA VAL A 576 0.44 -2.33 21.20
C VAL A 576 0.89 -3.55 22.00
N ASP A 577 1.64 -4.46 21.38
CA ASP A 577 2.14 -5.66 22.06
C ASP A 577 3.15 -5.33 23.17
N GLN A 578 4.05 -4.37 22.95
CA GLN A 578 5.00 -3.95 23.98
C GLN A 578 4.29 -3.28 25.16
N ALA A 579 3.31 -2.41 24.88
CA ALA A 579 2.50 -1.76 25.90
C ALA A 579 1.76 -2.79 26.78
N LEU A 580 1.09 -3.78 26.17
CA LEU A 580 0.41 -4.85 26.91
C LEU A 580 1.36 -5.68 27.78
N ARG A 581 2.56 -6.04 27.28
CA ARG A 581 3.57 -6.72 28.11
C ARG A 581 4.08 -5.87 29.27
N MET A 582 4.35 -4.59 29.03
CA MET A 582 4.76 -3.66 30.08
C MET A 582 3.65 -3.46 31.13
N MET A 583 2.37 -3.44 30.73
CA MET A 583 1.25 -3.41 31.67
C MET A 583 1.12 -4.70 32.51
N LEU A 584 1.31 -5.88 31.90
CA LEU A 584 1.35 -7.18 32.59
C LEU A 584 2.55 -7.31 33.56
N ALA A 585 3.67 -6.67 33.25
CA ALA A 585 4.84 -6.59 34.13
C ALA A 585 4.60 -5.63 35.31
N ALA A 586 4.20 -4.38 35.00
CA ALA A 586 3.96 -3.34 35.99
C ALA A 586 2.91 -3.74 37.04
N ARG A 587 1.77 -4.30 36.62
CA ARG A 587 0.73 -4.74 37.57
C ARG A 587 1.17 -5.90 38.45
N ALA A 588 2.06 -6.76 37.94
CA ALA A 588 2.63 -7.86 38.69
C ALA A 588 3.83 -7.45 39.58
N GLY A 589 4.20 -6.16 39.62
CA GLY A 589 5.38 -5.69 40.34
C GLY A 589 6.70 -6.22 39.78
N ARG A 590 6.73 -6.66 38.52
CA ARG A 590 7.90 -7.22 37.84
C ARG A 590 8.66 -6.13 37.08
N GLU A 591 9.93 -6.40 36.81
CA GLU A 591 10.73 -5.60 35.89
C GLU A 591 10.06 -5.51 34.51
N LEU A 592 10.12 -4.32 33.90
CA LEU A 592 9.51 -4.08 32.60
C LEU A 592 10.33 -4.75 31.50
N PRO A 593 9.71 -5.46 30.53
CA PRO A 593 10.44 -5.96 29.38
C PRO A 593 10.98 -4.76 28.58
N PRO A 594 12.25 -4.78 28.15
CA PRO A 594 12.83 -3.67 27.41
C PRO A 594 12.14 -3.49 26.05
N PRO A 595 11.97 -2.25 25.55
CA PRO A 595 11.47 -2.01 24.20
C PRO A 595 12.33 -2.70 23.13
N PRO A 596 11.74 -3.23 22.05
CA PRO A 596 12.43 -4.05 21.05
C PRO A 596 13.26 -3.24 20.03
N MET A 597 13.96 -2.20 20.51
CA MET A 597 14.71 -1.19 19.74
C MET A 597 15.67 -1.78 18.72
N THR A 598 15.83 -1.11 17.59
CA THR A 598 16.82 -1.44 16.55
C THR A 598 17.63 -0.20 16.15
N GLN A 599 18.88 -0.39 15.74
CA GLN A 599 19.80 0.66 15.29
C GLN A 599 20.10 0.55 13.79
N PRO A 600 20.51 1.64 13.12
CA PRO A 600 21.02 1.56 11.75
C PRO A 600 22.19 0.58 11.63
N VAL A 601 22.35 -0.04 10.46
CA VAL A 601 23.57 -0.79 10.13
C VAL A 601 24.67 0.22 9.79
N ASP A 602 25.85 0.07 10.38
CA ASP A 602 27.03 0.90 10.04
C ASP A 602 27.31 0.87 8.52
N PRO A 603 27.51 2.00 7.83
CA PRO A 603 27.69 2.02 6.38
C PRO A 603 28.90 1.21 5.90
N LYS A 604 29.97 1.08 6.71
CA LYS A 604 31.13 0.26 6.36
C LYS A 604 30.82 -1.23 6.50
N LEU A 605 29.94 -1.63 7.41
CA LEU A 605 29.38 -2.98 7.51
C LEU A 605 28.37 -3.24 6.37
N ALA A 606 27.52 -2.28 6.02
CA ALA A 606 26.59 -2.40 4.89
C ALA A 606 27.35 -2.66 3.57
N LYS A 607 28.35 -1.83 3.24
CA LYS A 607 29.23 -2.04 2.07
C LYS A 607 30.03 -3.37 2.13
N LYS A 608 30.27 -3.94 3.33
CA LYS A 608 30.93 -5.25 3.55
C LYS A 608 29.99 -6.45 3.54
N LEU A 609 28.67 -6.23 3.50
CA LEU A 609 27.64 -7.27 3.47
C LEU A 609 26.83 -7.24 2.16
N GLN A 610 26.88 -6.16 1.39
CA GLN A 610 26.33 -6.09 0.05
C GLN A 610 26.82 -7.28 -0.81
N GLY A 611 25.88 -7.97 -1.45
CA GLY A 611 26.16 -9.17 -2.25
C GLY A 611 24.93 -10.05 -2.46
N HIS A 612 25.10 -11.04 -3.34
CA HIS A 612 24.13 -12.09 -3.59
C HIS A 612 24.43 -13.29 -2.69
N TYR A 613 23.42 -13.90 -2.08
CA TYR A 613 23.59 -15.07 -1.22
C TYR A 613 22.55 -16.15 -1.54
N GLU A 614 22.99 -17.39 -1.66
CA GLU A 614 22.14 -18.54 -2.05
C GLU A 614 22.00 -19.57 -0.91
N SER A 615 20.83 -20.21 -0.83
CA SER A 615 20.57 -21.38 0.03
C SER A 615 19.47 -22.25 -0.60
N GLU A 616 19.77 -23.52 -0.89
CA GLU A 616 18.78 -24.53 -1.33
C GLU A 616 17.91 -24.12 -2.55
N GLY A 617 18.43 -23.29 -3.46
CA GLY A 617 17.67 -22.76 -4.61
C GLY A 617 16.79 -21.54 -4.28
N GLN A 618 16.91 -20.98 -3.08
CA GLN A 618 16.49 -19.62 -2.74
C GLN A 618 17.69 -18.68 -2.80
N ALA A 619 17.44 -17.40 -3.10
CA ALA A 619 18.45 -16.36 -3.05
C ALA A 619 17.94 -15.13 -2.30
N ILE A 620 18.86 -14.40 -1.66
CA ILE A 620 18.66 -13.07 -1.10
C ILE A 620 19.75 -12.13 -1.64
N ASP A 621 19.37 -10.91 -1.99
CA ASP A 621 20.29 -9.84 -2.34
C ASP A 621 20.36 -8.83 -1.19
N LEU A 622 21.57 -8.52 -0.75
CA LEU A 622 21.83 -7.39 0.12
C LEU A 622 22.35 -6.21 -0.69
N LEU A 623 21.67 -5.07 -0.59
CA LEU A 623 21.95 -3.84 -1.31
C LEU A 623 22.33 -2.74 -0.31
N SER A 624 23.42 -2.01 -0.56
CA SER A 624 23.67 -0.72 0.09
C SER A 624 22.96 0.35 -0.74
N LEU A 625 22.01 1.07 -0.14
CA LEU A 625 21.20 2.11 -0.80
C LEU A 625 21.04 3.29 0.16
N ASN A 626 21.54 4.47 -0.21
CA ASN A 626 21.41 5.69 0.59
C ASN A 626 21.83 5.47 2.06
N GLU A 627 23.03 4.91 2.24
CA GLU A 627 23.64 4.41 3.50
C GLU A 627 22.86 3.33 4.28
N LYS A 628 21.69 2.90 3.80
CA LYS A 628 20.89 1.83 4.40
C LYS A 628 21.32 0.48 3.81
N LEU A 629 21.37 -0.55 4.65
CA LEU A 629 21.40 -1.93 4.16
C LEU A 629 19.95 -2.39 3.91
N VAL A 630 19.65 -2.83 2.69
CA VAL A 630 18.34 -3.34 2.27
C VAL A 630 18.49 -4.81 1.90
N LEU A 631 17.55 -5.65 2.31
CA LEU A 631 17.38 -7.02 1.83
C LEU A 631 16.28 -7.05 0.78
N THR A 632 16.50 -7.77 -0.32
CA THR A 632 15.42 -8.19 -1.21
C THR A 632 15.52 -9.67 -1.58
N ASP A 633 14.36 -10.32 -1.71
CA ASP A 633 14.22 -11.70 -2.19
C ASP A 633 13.03 -11.77 -3.18
N ALA A 634 12.44 -12.94 -3.43
CA ALA A 634 11.29 -13.09 -4.33
C ALA A 634 10.00 -12.39 -3.84
N GLN A 635 9.91 -12.01 -2.56
CA GLN A 635 8.75 -11.35 -1.93
C GLN A 635 9.09 -10.24 -0.94
N SER A 636 10.31 -10.22 -0.40
CA SER A 636 10.74 -9.15 0.51
C SER A 636 11.43 -8.01 -0.26
N TYR A 637 11.18 -6.78 0.17
CA TYR A 637 12.07 -5.64 -0.01
C TYR A 637 12.01 -4.81 1.28
N GLY A 638 13.09 -4.72 2.05
CA GLY A 638 13.03 -4.06 3.36
C GLY A 638 14.37 -3.75 4.01
N ARG A 639 14.35 -2.83 4.98
CA ARG A 639 15.56 -2.32 5.64
C ARG A 639 16.07 -3.33 6.67
N LEU A 640 17.38 -3.62 6.61
CA LEU A 640 18.07 -4.30 7.70
C LEU A 640 18.53 -3.31 8.77
N ARG A 641 18.41 -3.75 10.01
CA ARG A 641 18.73 -3.03 11.25
C ARG A 641 19.56 -3.92 12.17
N VAL A 642 20.28 -3.33 13.13
CA VAL A 642 21.02 -4.06 14.17
C VAL A 642 20.17 -4.15 15.45
N ARG A 643 20.12 -5.32 16.06
CA ARG A 643 19.61 -5.51 17.44
C ARG A 643 20.37 -6.66 18.11
N GLU A 644 20.85 -6.46 19.35
CA GLU A 644 21.49 -7.53 20.15
C GLU A 644 22.63 -8.26 19.41
N GLY A 645 23.38 -7.54 18.57
CA GLY A 645 24.47 -8.10 17.74
C GLY A 645 24.03 -8.88 16.51
N THR A 646 22.72 -9.09 16.30
CA THR A 646 22.17 -9.67 15.06
C THR A 646 21.67 -8.58 14.12
N LEU A 647 21.48 -8.95 12.85
CA LEU A 647 20.68 -8.15 11.92
C LEU A 647 19.21 -8.54 12.05
N LYS A 648 18.29 -7.65 11.66
CA LYS A 648 16.85 -7.87 11.66
C LYS A 648 16.21 -7.05 10.54
N LEU A 649 15.21 -7.62 9.86
CA LEU A 649 14.37 -6.88 8.93
C LEU A 649 13.38 -6.00 9.71
N ASP A 650 13.58 -4.69 9.69
CA ASP A 650 12.77 -3.73 10.45
C ASP A 650 12.66 -2.37 9.74
N ASP A 651 11.44 -2.04 9.32
CA ASP A 651 11.06 -0.80 8.65
C ASP A 651 9.57 -0.47 8.91
N ARG A 652 8.88 0.16 7.94
CA ARG A 652 7.46 0.50 7.97
C ARG A 652 6.56 -0.74 7.88
N LEU A 653 6.87 -1.67 6.96
CA LEU A 653 6.11 -2.89 6.73
C LEU A 653 6.62 -4.06 7.58
N HIS A 654 7.92 -4.10 7.83
CA HIS A 654 8.58 -5.29 8.36
C HIS A 654 8.88 -5.20 9.86
N ASN A 655 8.62 -6.32 10.53
CA ASN A 655 9.14 -6.66 11.86
C ASN A 655 9.67 -8.11 11.83
N GLY A 656 10.45 -8.43 10.80
CA GLY A 656 10.80 -9.79 10.39
C GLY A 656 11.77 -10.54 11.32
N PRO A 657 12.22 -11.75 10.94
CA PRO A 657 13.12 -12.55 11.75
C PRO A 657 14.48 -11.84 11.97
N SER A 658 15.23 -12.33 12.96
CA SER A 658 16.66 -11.99 13.08
C SER A 658 17.47 -12.80 12.06
N LEU A 659 18.46 -12.16 11.47
CA LEU A 659 19.45 -12.71 10.57
C LEU A 659 20.78 -12.77 11.33
N GLN A 660 21.29 -13.98 11.56
CA GLN A 660 22.58 -14.19 12.23
C GLN A 660 23.71 -14.04 11.20
N LEU A 661 24.63 -13.11 11.46
CA LEU A 661 25.90 -13.06 10.74
C LEU A 661 26.81 -14.17 11.27
N LEU A 662 27.32 -15.00 10.37
CA LEU A 662 28.23 -16.10 10.68
C LEU A 662 29.57 -15.85 10.00
N GLN A 663 30.65 -16.27 10.64
CA GLN A 663 32.00 -16.15 10.09
C GLN A 663 32.72 -17.49 10.10
N ASN A 664 32.86 -18.08 8.92
CA ASN A 664 33.61 -19.31 8.68
C ASN A 664 34.95 -18.94 8.05
N GLY A 665 35.91 -18.55 8.90
CA GLY A 665 37.22 -18.05 8.48
C GLY A 665 37.11 -16.69 7.75
N ALA A 666 37.43 -16.69 6.46
CA ALA A 666 37.29 -15.51 5.58
C ALA A 666 35.89 -15.35 4.97
N ALA A 667 35.09 -16.43 4.92
CA ALA A 667 33.73 -16.39 4.39
C ALA A 667 32.74 -15.92 5.46
N ARG A 668 31.75 -15.11 5.06
CA ARG A 668 30.58 -14.76 5.87
C ARG A 668 29.34 -15.40 5.30
N SER A 669 28.55 -16.09 6.12
CA SER A 669 27.23 -16.60 5.75
C SER A 669 26.14 -15.91 6.60
N ILE A 670 24.90 -15.92 6.11
CA ILE A 670 23.76 -15.29 6.74
C ILE A 670 22.75 -16.38 7.09
N ARG A 671 22.46 -16.59 8.37
CA ARG A 671 21.44 -17.57 8.78
C ARG A 671 20.11 -16.90 9.12
N ILE A 672 19.05 -17.36 8.46
CA ILE A 672 17.67 -16.89 8.65
C ILE A 672 16.84 -18.09 9.10
N GLY A 673 16.48 -18.10 10.39
CA GLY A 673 15.86 -19.28 11.01
C GLY A 673 16.79 -20.49 10.94
N ALA A 674 16.35 -21.54 10.24
CA ALA A 674 17.13 -22.78 10.04
C ALA A 674 17.99 -22.79 8.76
N ARG A 675 17.80 -21.85 7.83
CA ARG A 675 18.55 -21.79 6.56
C ARG A 675 19.79 -20.93 6.67
N GLU A 676 20.87 -21.34 6.02
CA GLU A 676 22.13 -20.62 5.96
C GLU A 676 22.47 -20.27 4.51
N PHE A 677 22.46 -18.97 4.21
CA PHE A 677 22.75 -18.41 2.90
C PHE A 677 24.25 -18.10 2.78
N THR A 678 24.91 -18.68 1.77
CA THR A 678 26.34 -18.49 1.50
C THR A 678 26.53 -17.47 0.37
N PRO A 679 27.62 -16.68 0.36
CA PRO A 679 27.88 -15.72 -0.70
C PRO A 679 28.02 -16.42 -2.05
N ALA A 680 27.23 -16.00 -3.00
CA ALA A 680 27.25 -16.47 -4.38
C ALA A 680 27.71 -15.33 -5.30
N ARG A 681 28.23 -15.70 -6.48
CA ARG A 681 28.60 -14.68 -7.47
C ARG A 681 27.32 -14.21 -8.17
N ALA A 682 26.90 -12.98 -7.86
CA ALA A 682 25.85 -12.28 -8.59
C ALA A 682 26.11 -12.38 -10.12
N THR A 683 25.21 -13.03 -10.84
CA THR A 683 25.23 -13.11 -12.30
C THR A 683 24.54 -11.90 -12.92
N ARG A 684 24.82 -11.63 -14.19
CA ARG A 684 23.96 -10.75 -15.00
C ARG A 684 22.64 -11.51 -15.23
N PRO A 685 21.46 -10.92 -14.95
CA PRO A 685 20.18 -11.55 -15.28
C PRO A 685 20.04 -11.83 -16.78
N GLU A 686 19.41 -12.95 -17.12
CA GLU A 686 19.00 -13.21 -18.50
C GLU A 686 17.92 -12.21 -18.94
N PRO A 687 17.81 -11.89 -20.25
CA PRO A 687 16.75 -11.04 -20.77
C PRO A 687 15.35 -11.61 -20.47
N ALA A 688 14.42 -10.73 -20.09
CA ALA A 688 13.04 -11.12 -19.79
C ALA A 688 12.39 -11.88 -20.97
N PRO A 689 11.64 -12.97 -20.72
CA PRO A 689 11.00 -13.74 -21.79
C PRO A 689 10.06 -12.88 -22.65
N LYS A 690 10.22 -12.89 -23.98
CA LYS A 690 9.49 -12.00 -24.91
C LYS A 690 7.97 -11.97 -24.70
N ARG A 691 7.34 -13.10 -24.36
CA ARG A 691 5.89 -13.20 -24.07
C ARG A 691 5.41 -12.30 -22.92
N PHE A 692 6.32 -11.89 -22.03
CA PHE A 692 6.06 -10.97 -20.92
C PHE A 692 6.27 -9.50 -21.27
N GLN A 693 6.96 -9.14 -22.37
CA GLN A 693 7.27 -7.74 -22.70
C GLN A 693 6.00 -6.89 -22.82
N GLY A 694 4.94 -7.43 -23.44
CA GLY A 694 3.63 -6.77 -23.52
C GLY A 694 2.81 -6.76 -22.22
N LEU A 695 3.25 -7.46 -21.17
CA LEU A 695 2.58 -7.52 -19.87
C LEU A 695 3.24 -6.64 -18.80
N ILE A 696 4.54 -6.38 -18.94
CA ILE A 696 5.29 -5.51 -18.03
C ILE A 696 4.81 -4.05 -18.17
N GLY A 697 4.77 -3.34 -17.04
CA GLY A 697 4.33 -1.96 -16.95
C GLY A 697 3.38 -1.74 -15.77
N GLU A 698 2.74 -0.57 -15.76
CA GLU A 698 1.85 -0.14 -14.67
C GLU A 698 0.37 -0.15 -15.08
N TYR A 699 -0.50 -0.45 -14.13
CA TYR A 699 -1.95 -0.55 -14.31
C TYR A 699 -2.68 0.11 -13.13
N GLY A 700 -3.94 0.50 -13.31
CA GLY A 700 -4.74 1.16 -12.29
C GLY A 700 -4.61 2.69 -12.28
N TRP A 701 -4.63 3.27 -11.09
CA TRP A 701 -4.84 4.71 -10.87
C TRP A 701 -3.71 5.31 -10.04
N ASP A 702 -3.51 6.63 -10.09
CA ASP A 702 -2.38 7.29 -9.41
C ASP A 702 -2.37 7.07 -7.89
N HIS A 703 -3.54 6.91 -7.27
CA HIS A 703 -3.66 6.60 -5.83
C HIS A 703 -3.40 5.13 -5.47
N ASN A 704 -3.41 4.21 -6.43
CA ASN A 704 -3.11 2.80 -6.21
C ASN A 704 -2.71 2.11 -7.54
N VAL A 705 -1.40 2.00 -7.75
CA VAL A 705 -0.79 1.44 -8.96
C VAL A 705 -0.49 -0.04 -8.77
N LEU A 706 -0.97 -0.87 -9.70
CA LEU A 706 -0.57 -2.26 -9.87
C LEU A 706 0.66 -2.29 -10.80
N PHE A 707 1.84 -2.60 -10.25
CA PHE A 707 3.05 -2.79 -11.07
C PHE A 707 3.17 -4.27 -11.46
N ILE A 708 3.32 -4.53 -12.76
CA ILE A 708 3.68 -5.85 -13.28
C ILE A 708 5.10 -5.78 -13.81
N PHE A 709 5.97 -6.59 -13.23
CA PHE A 709 7.41 -6.54 -13.50
C PHE A 709 7.99 -7.95 -13.58
N GLU A 710 9.17 -8.10 -14.19
CA GLU A 710 9.86 -9.39 -14.27
C GLU A 710 10.99 -9.44 -13.24
N LYS A 711 11.11 -10.56 -12.53
CA LYS A 711 12.25 -10.89 -11.66
C LYS A 711 12.53 -12.40 -11.74
N GLY A 712 13.77 -12.78 -12.07
CA GLY A 712 14.20 -14.18 -12.12
C GLY A 712 13.58 -15.01 -13.25
N GLY A 713 13.13 -14.38 -14.34
CA GLY A 713 12.40 -15.05 -15.42
C GLY A 713 10.91 -15.30 -15.12
N GLN A 714 10.39 -14.72 -14.03
CA GLN A 714 9.00 -14.85 -13.58
C GLN A 714 8.35 -13.46 -13.44
N LEU A 715 7.09 -13.32 -13.85
CA LEU A 715 6.31 -12.11 -13.56
C LEU A 715 6.01 -11.99 -12.06
N HIS A 716 6.02 -10.78 -11.55
CA HIS A 716 5.63 -10.44 -10.18
C HIS A 716 4.61 -9.30 -10.25
N ALA A 717 3.69 -9.28 -9.30
CA ALA A 717 2.80 -8.16 -9.03
C ALA A 717 3.30 -7.39 -7.79
N LEU A 718 3.20 -6.07 -7.83
CA LEU A 718 3.11 -5.23 -6.63
C LEU A 718 1.71 -4.60 -6.59
N ILE A 719 0.92 -4.94 -5.57
CA ILE A 719 -0.47 -4.50 -5.40
C ILE A 719 -0.73 -3.99 -3.98
N GLU A 720 -1.71 -3.09 -3.82
CA GLU A 720 -1.98 -2.34 -2.57
C GLU A 720 -0.72 -1.61 -2.02
N TRP A 721 0.24 -1.25 -2.89
CA TRP A 721 1.59 -0.72 -2.59
C TRP A 721 2.51 -1.62 -1.73
N ILE A 722 2.06 -2.80 -1.29
CA ILE A 722 2.75 -3.61 -0.26
C ILE A 722 2.95 -5.08 -0.65
N GLU A 723 1.96 -5.72 -1.30
CA GLU A 723 1.99 -7.16 -1.57
C GLU A 723 2.85 -7.41 -2.81
N LEU A 724 4.07 -7.90 -2.60
CA LEU A 724 5.07 -8.18 -3.62
C LEU A 724 5.04 -9.69 -3.96
N ASP A 725 4.21 -10.09 -4.92
CA ASP A 725 3.87 -11.49 -5.15
C ASP A 725 4.40 -12.08 -6.48
N PRO A 726 5.15 -13.20 -6.47
CA PRO A 726 5.57 -13.91 -7.67
C PRO A 726 4.39 -14.67 -8.30
N LEU A 727 4.12 -14.37 -9.57
CA LEU A 727 2.98 -14.88 -10.32
C LEU A 727 3.33 -16.18 -11.05
N SER A 728 2.50 -17.21 -10.93
CA SER A 728 2.72 -18.51 -11.57
C SER A 728 1.91 -18.63 -12.86
N GLU A 729 2.59 -18.82 -14.01
CA GLU A 729 1.95 -18.86 -15.34
C GLU A 729 1.03 -20.09 -15.50
N ILE A 730 -0.27 -19.85 -15.70
CA ILE A 730 -1.27 -20.87 -16.07
C ILE A 730 -1.40 -20.92 -17.60
N SER A 731 -1.40 -19.75 -18.24
CA SER A 731 -1.29 -19.58 -19.69
C SER A 731 -0.76 -18.19 -20.04
N GLU A 732 -0.51 -17.92 -21.31
CA GLU A 732 0.09 -16.69 -21.84
C GLU A 732 -0.52 -15.37 -21.31
N SER A 733 -1.79 -15.39 -20.90
CA SER A 733 -2.50 -14.23 -20.37
C SER A 733 -3.25 -14.52 -19.06
N LEU A 734 -2.84 -15.55 -18.29
CA LEU A 734 -3.44 -15.91 -17.01
C LEU A 734 -2.37 -16.46 -16.05
N PHE A 735 -2.25 -15.84 -14.87
CA PHE A 735 -1.26 -16.20 -13.86
C PHE A 735 -1.93 -16.30 -12.48
N ALA A 736 -1.55 -17.30 -11.68
CA ALA A 736 -1.99 -17.42 -10.29
C ALA A 736 -1.15 -16.54 -9.36
N PHE A 737 -1.78 -15.97 -8.34
CA PHE A 737 -1.10 -15.51 -7.13
C PHE A 737 -0.59 -16.72 -6.31
N PRO A 738 0.41 -16.55 -5.43
CA PRO A 738 0.89 -17.65 -4.59
C PRO A 738 -0.18 -18.12 -3.59
N GLU A 739 0.05 -19.27 -2.95
CA GLU A 739 -0.84 -19.83 -1.91
C GLU A 739 -0.77 -19.10 -0.54
N ARG A 740 -0.40 -17.82 -0.56
CA ARG A 740 -0.27 -16.87 0.57
C ARG A 740 -0.42 -15.43 0.04
N GLY A 741 -0.30 -14.43 0.93
CA GLY A 741 -0.61 -13.03 0.58
C GLY A 741 -2.13 -12.79 0.54
N LEU A 742 -2.57 -11.57 0.30
CA LEU A 742 -3.99 -11.19 0.28
C LEU A 742 -4.78 -11.90 -0.85
N TYR A 743 -4.14 -12.09 -2.01
CA TYR A 743 -4.78 -12.61 -3.22
C TYR A 743 -4.66 -14.13 -3.41
N HIS A 744 -4.32 -14.88 -2.35
CA HIS A 744 -4.15 -16.33 -2.44
C HIS A 744 -5.38 -17.05 -3.02
N GLY A 745 -5.12 -17.97 -3.95
CA GLY A 745 -6.15 -18.72 -4.71
C GLY A 745 -6.80 -17.95 -5.87
N GLU A 746 -6.56 -16.64 -5.98
CA GLU A 746 -7.06 -15.82 -7.10
C GLU A 746 -5.99 -15.73 -8.21
N ALA A 747 -6.37 -15.12 -9.34
CA ALA A 747 -5.53 -15.01 -10.53
C ALA A 747 -5.60 -13.61 -11.13
N ILE A 748 -4.54 -13.25 -11.86
CA ILE A 748 -4.46 -12.08 -12.73
C ILE A 748 -4.60 -12.51 -14.20
N ARG A 749 -5.53 -11.88 -14.91
CA ARG A 749 -5.76 -12.09 -16.35
C ARG A 749 -5.39 -10.83 -17.12
N PHE A 750 -4.69 -10.98 -18.24
CA PHE A 750 -4.34 -9.86 -19.11
C PHE A 750 -5.19 -9.86 -20.38
N HIS A 751 -5.72 -8.70 -20.77
CA HIS A 751 -6.36 -8.53 -22.08
C HIS A 751 -5.42 -7.76 -23.00
N ARG A 752 -5.04 -8.40 -24.12
CA ARG A 752 -4.01 -7.93 -25.06
C ARG A 752 -4.65 -7.38 -26.34
N ASP A 753 -3.97 -6.43 -26.96
CA ASP A 753 -4.22 -5.99 -28.33
C ASP A 753 -3.52 -6.90 -29.38
N GLU A 754 -3.67 -6.58 -30.66
CA GLU A 754 -3.07 -7.32 -31.79
C GLU A 754 -1.53 -7.30 -31.80
N SER A 755 -0.89 -6.38 -31.08
CA SER A 755 0.57 -6.35 -30.90
C SER A 755 1.05 -7.25 -29.75
N GLY A 756 0.12 -7.79 -28.97
CA GLY A 756 0.41 -8.55 -27.75
C GLY A 756 0.64 -7.68 -26.51
N ARG A 757 0.50 -6.35 -26.60
CA ARG A 757 0.54 -5.43 -25.45
C ARG A 757 -0.79 -5.53 -24.70
N ALA A 758 -0.73 -5.70 -23.39
CA ALA A 758 -1.93 -5.62 -22.56
C ALA A 758 -2.47 -4.19 -22.57
N HIS A 759 -3.80 -4.02 -22.58
CA HIS A 759 -4.46 -2.73 -22.35
C HIS A 759 -5.15 -2.67 -20.98
N GLU A 760 -5.37 -3.84 -20.34
CA GLU A 760 -5.84 -3.95 -18.96
C GLU A 760 -5.39 -5.28 -18.33
N ALA A 761 -5.39 -5.29 -17.00
CA ALA A 761 -5.18 -6.46 -16.17
C ALA A 761 -6.36 -6.63 -15.21
N VAL A 762 -6.93 -7.83 -15.11
CA VAL A 762 -8.07 -8.15 -14.24
C VAL A 762 -7.60 -9.01 -13.08
N VAL A 763 -7.70 -8.50 -11.86
CA VAL A 763 -7.32 -9.16 -10.60
C VAL A 763 -8.58 -9.35 -9.75
N ALA A 764 -8.89 -10.58 -9.33
CA ALA A 764 -10.08 -10.89 -8.51
C ALA A 764 -11.43 -10.36 -9.07
N GLY A 765 -11.52 -10.11 -10.38
CA GLY A 765 -12.68 -9.52 -11.06
C GLY A 765 -12.66 -7.98 -11.18
N ILE A 766 -11.63 -7.32 -10.64
CA ILE A 766 -11.40 -5.87 -10.72
C ILE A 766 -10.52 -5.57 -11.93
N THR A 767 -10.95 -4.68 -12.82
CA THR A 767 -10.17 -4.26 -14.00
C THR A 767 -9.27 -3.07 -13.69
N PHE A 768 -7.97 -3.28 -13.79
CA PHE A 768 -6.93 -2.26 -13.74
C PHE A 768 -6.54 -1.87 -15.19
N PRO A 769 -6.96 -0.70 -15.70
CA PRO A 769 -6.56 -0.25 -17.04
C PRO A 769 -5.06 0.05 -17.06
N ARG A 770 -4.37 -0.23 -18.17
CA ARG A 770 -2.92 0.03 -18.28
C ARG A 770 -2.65 1.53 -18.35
N ARG A 771 -1.67 2.00 -17.57
CA ARG A 771 -1.32 3.42 -17.44
C ARG A 771 -0.60 3.92 -18.69
N ALA A 772 -0.89 5.17 -19.08
CA ALA A 772 -0.36 5.81 -20.27
C ALA A 772 0.92 6.62 -19.96
N LEU A 773 1.97 5.91 -19.54
CA LEU A 773 3.28 6.53 -19.25
C LEU A 773 3.94 6.98 -20.56
N GLN A 774 4.26 8.27 -20.67
CA GLN A 774 4.81 8.85 -21.90
C GLN A 774 6.08 8.12 -22.36
N GLY A 775 7.03 7.91 -21.44
CA GLY A 775 8.32 7.25 -21.70
C GLY A 775 8.26 5.76 -22.07
N GLU A 776 7.08 5.14 -22.18
CA GLU A 776 6.92 3.79 -22.75
C GLU A 776 6.51 3.77 -24.24
N THR A 777 6.32 4.94 -24.86
CA THR A 777 5.77 5.06 -26.22
C THR A 777 6.53 6.04 -27.12
N VAL A 778 7.48 6.79 -26.56
CA VAL A 778 8.32 7.76 -27.25
C VAL A 778 9.80 7.38 -27.11
N ALA A 779 10.65 7.82 -28.05
CA ALA A 779 12.10 7.68 -27.93
C ALA A 779 12.74 8.76 -27.02
N THR A 780 12.03 9.86 -26.79
CA THR A 780 12.49 11.03 -26.04
C THR A 780 11.32 11.57 -25.23
N PHE A 781 11.46 11.67 -23.91
CA PHE A 781 10.46 12.33 -23.06
C PHE A 781 10.40 13.84 -23.36
N SER A 782 9.24 14.48 -23.19
CA SER A 782 9.13 15.95 -23.34
C SER A 782 7.87 16.54 -22.72
N ILE A 783 8.00 17.71 -22.11
CA ILE A 783 6.90 18.50 -21.52
C ILE A 783 6.36 19.55 -22.51
N GLU A 784 5.21 20.15 -22.18
CA GLU A 784 4.80 21.45 -22.73
C GLU A 784 5.36 22.55 -21.80
N PRO A 785 6.37 23.35 -22.22
CA PRO A 785 6.95 24.38 -21.36
C PRO A 785 5.94 25.47 -20.97
N LEU A 786 5.95 25.90 -19.71
CA LEU A 786 5.07 26.96 -19.20
C LEU A 786 5.18 28.29 -19.98
N GLN A 787 6.29 28.51 -20.69
CA GLN A 787 6.54 29.67 -21.54
C GLN A 787 7.39 29.30 -22.77
N PRO A 788 7.30 30.04 -23.90
CA PRO A 788 8.14 29.79 -25.07
C PRO A 788 9.63 29.87 -24.75
N VAL A 789 10.42 28.91 -25.23
CA VAL A 789 11.86 28.77 -24.92
C VAL A 789 12.66 30.05 -25.20
N GLU A 790 12.37 30.78 -26.27
CA GLU A 790 13.07 32.04 -26.58
C GLU A 790 12.64 33.24 -25.71
N LYS A 791 11.53 33.16 -24.96
CA LYS A 791 11.24 34.10 -23.88
C LYS A 791 12.11 33.77 -22.67
N LEU A 792 12.10 32.50 -22.26
CA LEU A 792 12.91 31.98 -21.14
C LEU A 792 14.40 32.27 -21.33
N ARG A 793 14.94 32.06 -22.55
CA ARG A 793 16.35 32.33 -22.87
C ARG A 793 16.72 33.80 -22.66
N ARG A 794 15.89 34.73 -23.15
CA ARG A 794 16.12 36.17 -22.99
C ARG A 794 15.97 36.66 -21.55
N GLU A 795 15.20 35.96 -20.72
CA GLU A 795 14.99 36.31 -19.31
C GLU A 795 16.06 35.69 -18.42
N ALA A 796 16.55 34.49 -18.72
CA ALA A 796 17.66 33.86 -18.03
C ALA A 796 19.02 34.51 -18.36
N LEU A 797 19.28 34.88 -19.62
CA LEU A 797 20.49 35.62 -20.03
C LEU A 797 20.53 37.09 -19.56
N ARG A 798 19.49 37.55 -18.85
CA ARG A 798 19.41 38.87 -18.19
C ARG A 798 19.40 38.78 -16.67
N ALA A 799 19.55 37.57 -16.13
CA ALA A 799 19.60 37.33 -14.70
C ALA A 799 20.99 36.83 -14.31
N ASP A 800 21.48 37.32 -13.19
CA ASP A 800 22.74 36.88 -12.59
C ASP A 800 22.51 35.66 -11.67
N PRO A 801 23.52 34.77 -11.53
CA PRO A 801 23.48 33.73 -10.51
C PRO A 801 23.41 34.35 -9.10
N PRO A 802 22.88 33.63 -8.10
CA PRO A 802 22.84 34.13 -6.73
C PRO A 802 24.27 34.37 -6.20
N GLU A 803 24.46 35.47 -5.47
CA GLU A 803 25.75 35.80 -4.85
C GLU A 803 26.15 34.74 -3.80
N GLU A 804 27.40 34.27 -3.86
CA GLU A 804 27.93 33.27 -2.94
C GLU A 804 29.09 33.83 -2.10
N THR A 805 29.00 33.68 -0.77
CA THR A 805 30.04 34.08 0.17
C THR A 805 30.61 32.85 0.88
N GLY A 806 31.94 32.69 0.84
CA GLY A 806 32.65 31.57 1.42
C GLY A 806 34.01 31.36 0.76
N ASP A 807 34.80 30.46 1.34
CA ASP A 807 36.05 29.97 0.78
C ASP A 807 35.72 28.79 -0.17
N PHE A 808 36.07 28.94 -1.44
CA PHE A 808 35.79 27.97 -2.50
C PHE A 808 37.07 27.63 -3.25
N HIS A 809 37.12 26.45 -3.86
CA HIS A 809 38.17 26.06 -4.79
C HIS A 809 38.09 26.83 -6.11
N ASP A 810 39.25 27.03 -6.73
CA ASP A 810 39.34 27.54 -8.10
C ASP A 810 38.62 26.60 -9.08
N THR A 811 38.06 27.18 -10.14
CA THR A 811 37.31 26.44 -11.17
C THR A 811 38.25 25.89 -12.24
N ASP A 812 38.40 24.57 -12.29
CA ASP A 812 39.23 23.83 -13.24
C ASP A 812 38.35 22.86 -14.05
N LEU A 813 37.50 23.46 -14.91
CA LEU A 813 36.62 22.73 -15.82
C LEU A 813 37.44 22.13 -16.97
N VAL A 814 37.50 20.80 -17.01
CA VAL A 814 38.18 20.04 -18.06
C VAL A 814 37.18 19.24 -18.89
N GLU A 815 37.47 19.10 -20.18
CA GLU A 815 36.65 18.33 -21.10
C GLU A 815 36.94 16.82 -20.94
N VAL A 816 35.92 16.04 -20.55
CA VAL A 816 36.08 14.64 -20.11
C VAL A 816 36.69 13.76 -21.20
N THR A 817 36.33 13.98 -22.47
CA THR A 817 36.87 13.24 -23.63
C THR A 817 38.33 13.54 -23.95
N THR A 818 38.91 14.61 -23.40
CA THR A 818 40.37 14.86 -23.49
C THR A 818 41.16 13.98 -22.52
N LEU A 819 40.52 13.47 -21.46
CA LEU A 819 41.11 12.56 -20.47
C LEU A 819 40.92 11.08 -20.86
N ASP A 820 39.80 10.76 -21.51
CA ASP A 820 39.57 9.47 -22.17
C ASP A 820 38.64 9.59 -23.39
N PRO A 821 39.14 9.48 -24.63
CA PRO A 821 38.35 9.66 -25.84
C PRO A 821 37.45 8.47 -26.18
N THR A 822 37.42 7.40 -25.36
CA THR A 822 36.50 6.27 -25.56
C THR A 822 35.14 6.45 -24.86
N ILE A 823 35.01 7.47 -24.00
CA ILE A 823 33.74 7.92 -23.43
C ILE A 823 32.84 8.48 -24.53
N GLN A 824 31.61 7.98 -24.63
CA GLN A 824 30.66 8.43 -25.65
C GLN A 824 29.88 9.64 -25.15
N LEU A 825 29.53 10.55 -26.07
CA LEU A 825 28.75 11.75 -25.80
C LEU A 825 27.45 11.74 -26.61
N ASP A 826 26.32 11.94 -25.94
CA ASP A 826 25.00 12.22 -26.52
C ASP A 826 24.40 13.38 -25.73
N ILE A 827 25.01 14.56 -25.87
CA ILE A 827 24.72 15.74 -25.05
C ILE A 827 23.35 16.31 -25.43
N ARG A 828 22.34 15.92 -24.66
CA ARG A 828 20.92 16.05 -24.98
C ARG A 828 20.52 17.52 -25.23
N TYR A 829 21.08 18.42 -24.42
CA TYR A 829 20.82 19.87 -24.48
C TYR A 829 21.63 20.62 -25.57
N ALA A 830 22.54 19.96 -26.28
CA ALA A 830 23.17 20.50 -27.50
C ALA A 830 22.34 20.24 -28.77
N SER A 831 21.21 19.54 -28.65
CA SER A 831 20.29 19.19 -29.74
C SER A 831 18.84 19.53 -29.36
N THR A 832 17.85 19.04 -30.12
CA THR A 832 16.43 19.06 -29.73
C THR A 832 15.96 17.75 -29.09
N ASN A 833 16.87 16.81 -28.82
CA ASN A 833 16.60 15.49 -28.23
C ASN A 833 16.54 15.58 -26.69
N ASN A 834 15.63 16.37 -26.12
CA ASN A 834 15.53 16.60 -24.68
C ASN A 834 14.12 17.01 -24.25
N PHE A 835 13.88 17.10 -22.94
CA PHE A 835 12.55 17.34 -22.38
C PHE A 835 11.87 18.65 -22.83
N MET A 836 12.62 19.64 -23.30
CA MET A 836 12.11 20.93 -23.80
C MET A 836 12.14 21.04 -25.33
N GLN A 837 12.53 19.98 -26.05
CA GLN A 837 12.62 19.88 -27.51
C GLN A 837 13.44 21.01 -28.18
N ALA A 838 14.40 21.61 -27.47
CA ALA A 838 15.13 22.79 -27.93
C ALA A 838 16.62 22.76 -27.53
N ARG A 839 17.45 23.56 -28.20
CA ARG A 839 18.90 23.62 -27.98
C ARG A 839 19.27 24.68 -26.94
N PHE A 840 20.14 24.32 -26.00
CA PHE A 840 20.63 25.18 -24.92
C PHE A 840 22.14 25.38 -24.96
N TYR A 841 22.89 24.41 -25.50
CA TYR A 841 24.35 24.49 -25.69
C TYR A 841 24.71 24.65 -27.17
N ASP A 842 25.76 25.42 -27.43
CA ASP A 842 26.31 25.60 -28.77
C ASP A 842 27.19 24.42 -29.21
N GLU A 843 27.71 23.61 -28.29
CA GLU A 843 28.64 22.51 -28.59
C GLU A 843 28.28 21.23 -27.80
N PRO A 844 28.30 20.03 -28.43
CA PRO A 844 27.98 18.76 -27.76
C PRO A 844 29.19 18.20 -27.01
N ARG A 845 29.66 18.93 -25.99
CA ARG A 845 30.87 18.62 -25.20
C ARG A 845 30.48 18.32 -23.75
N ALA A 846 31.39 17.70 -22.99
CA ALA A 846 31.18 17.41 -21.57
C ALA A 846 32.34 17.97 -20.74
N PHE A 847 32.06 18.94 -19.87
CA PHE A 847 33.03 19.52 -18.94
C PHE A 847 32.67 19.19 -17.49
N MET A 848 33.66 18.93 -16.64
CA MET A 848 33.51 18.77 -15.19
C MET A 848 34.74 19.35 -14.48
N GLN A 849 34.65 19.63 -13.18
CA GLN A 849 35.83 19.94 -12.37
C GLN A 849 36.82 18.76 -12.43
N ARG A 850 38.12 19.02 -12.59
CA ARG A 850 39.14 17.98 -12.82
C ARG A 850 39.02 16.72 -11.93
N PRO A 851 38.86 16.80 -10.59
CA PRO A 851 38.76 15.59 -9.75
C PRO A 851 37.56 14.71 -10.11
N ALA A 852 36.42 15.33 -10.44
CA ALA A 852 35.20 14.64 -10.85
C ALA A 852 35.32 14.08 -12.27
N ALA A 853 35.95 14.80 -13.20
CA ALA A 853 36.24 14.32 -14.55
C ALA A 853 37.15 13.08 -14.52
N GLU A 854 38.22 13.13 -13.73
CA GLU A 854 39.13 12.00 -13.53
C GLU A 854 38.44 10.83 -12.82
N ALA A 855 37.47 11.09 -11.94
CA ALA A 855 36.64 10.05 -11.34
C ALA A 855 35.76 9.34 -12.37
N VAL A 856 35.03 10.08 -13.24
CA VAL A 856 34.25 9.48 -14.36
C VAL A 856 35.12 8.62 -15.26
N VAL A 857 36.36 9.02 -15.53
CA VAL A 857 37.33 8.22 -16.31
C VAL A 857 37.71 6.92 -15.60
N ARG A 858 37.85 6.91 -14.27
CA ARG A 858 38.09 5.67 -13.50
C ARG A 858 36.86 4.77 -13.50
N VAL A 859 35.65 5.31 -13.37
CA VAL A 859 34.37 4.57 -13.52
C VAL A 859 34.29 3.92 -14.91
N HIS A 860 34.56 4.68 -15.98
CA HIS A 860 34.55 4.18 -17.36
C HIS A 860 35.50 2.98 -17.53
N ARG A 861 36.75 3.11 -17.07
CA ARG A 861 37.78 2.05 -17.13
C ARG A 861 37.49 0.87 -16.19
N ALA A 862 36.62 1.02 -15.18
CA ALA A 862 36.11 -0.08 -14.37
C ALA A 862 34.97 -0.85 -15.07
N LEU A 863 34.09 -0.13 -15.76
CA LEU A 863 32.98 -0.71 -16.54
C LEU A 863 33.44 -1.40 -17.83
N GLN A 864 34.50 -0.90 -18.49
CA GLN A 864 35.06 -1.51 -19.71
C GLN A 864 35.42 -2.98 -19.51
N LYS A 865 35.93 -3.33 -18.32
CA LYS A 865 36.29 -4.70 -17.89
C LYS A 865 35.07 -5.65 -17.80
N GLN A 866 33.86 -5.10 -17.82
CA GLN A 866 32.58 -5.82 -17.79
C GLN A 866 31.82 -5.72 -19.13
N GLY A 867 32.42 -5.11 -20.17
CA GLY A 867 31.81 -4.93 -21.48
C GLY A 867 31.01 -3.63 -21.65
N TYR A 868 31.10 -2.69 -20.69
CA TYR A 868 30.33 -1.44 -20.71
C TYR A 868 31.21 -0.19 -20.78
N GLY A 869 30.81 0.76 -21.61
CA GLY A 869 31.28 2.14 -21.57
C GLY A 869 30.31 3.03 -20.79
N LEU A 870 30.56 4.34 -20.87
CA LEU A 870 29.66 5.40 -20.40
C LEU A 870 29.23 6.24 -21.60
N LEU A 871 27.96 6.65 -21.58
CA LEU A 871 27.37 7.64 -22.48
C LEU A 871 26.92 8.82 -21.64
N ILE A 872 27.52 10.00 -21.84
CA ILE A 872 27.18 11.22 -21.10
C ILE A 872 26.07 11.98 -21.84
N HIS A 873 25.02 12.35 -21.10
CA HIS A 873 23.89 13.15 -21.55
C HIS A 873 23.98 14.61 -21.14
N ASP A 874 24.57 14.90 -19.98
CA ASP A 874 24.95 16.24 -19.54
C ASP A 874 26.06 16.19 -18.48
N ALA A 875 26.74 17.32 -18.26
CA ALA A 875 27.79 17.47 -17.25
C ALA A 875 27.72 18.86 -16.62
N TYR A 876 28.69 19.75 -16.89
CA TYR A 876 28.57 21.17 -16.60
C TYR A 876 27.42 21.81 -17.41
N ARG A 877 26.40 22.30 -16.69
CA ARG A 877 25.23 23.04 -17.21
C ARG A 877 25.34 24.49 -16.76
N PRO A 878 25.42 25.51 -17.64
CA PRO A 878 25.51 26.89 -17.21
C PRO A 878 24.29 27.31 -16.37
N TRP A 879 24.48 28.15 -15.36
CA TRP A 879 23.39 28.55 -14.45
C TRP A 879 22.14 29.10 -15.16
N TYR A 880 22.29 29.88 -16.25
CA TYR A 880 21.14 30.39 -17.00
C TYR A 880 20.28 29.26 -17.59
N VAL A 881 20.86 28.12 -17.96
CA VAL A 881 20.13 26.94 -18.44
C VAL A 881 19.36 26.28 -17.30
N THR A 882 19.96 26.20 -16.11
CA THR A 882 19.25 25.76 -14.88
C THR A 882 18.03 26.64 -14.60
N LYS A 883 18.17 27.97 -14.75
CA LYS A 883 17.06 28.91 -14.64
C LYS A 883 15.98 28.71 -15.71
N MET A 884 16.37 28.50 -16.98
CA MET A 884 15.41 28.22 -18.05
C MET A 884 14.59 26.95 -17.78
N PHE A 885 15.22 25.90 -17.25
CA PHE A 885 14.55 24.65 -16.92
C PHE A 885 13.53 24.86 -15.79
N TRP A 886 13.92 25.52 -14.70
CA TRP A 886 13.04 25.82 -13.57
C TRP A 886 11.85 26.72 -13.94
N ASP A 887 12.06 27.72 -14.80
CA ASP A 887 11.00 28.63 -15.26
C ASP A 887 10.07 27.99 -16.33
N ALA A 888 10.50 26.87 -16.95
CA ALA A 888 9.74 26.11 -17.93
C ALA A 888 8.89 24.99 -17.34
N THR A 889 9.41 24.30 -16.32
CA THR A 889 8.81 23.07 -15.78
C THR A 889 7.57 23.37 -14.91
N PRO A 890 6.45 22.64 -15.08
CA PRO A 890 5.30 22.66 -14.17
C PRO A 890 5.65 22.40 -12.70
N ASP A 891 4.87 22.96 -11.76
CA ASP A 891 5.20 22.94 -10.32
C ASP A 891 5.23 21.54 -9.69
N ASP A 892 4.44 20.60 -10.21
CA ASP A 892 4.44 19.17 -9.83
C ASP A 892 5.71 18.44 -10.27
N SER A 893 6.26 18.81 -11.42
CA SER A 893 7.48 18.25 -11.99
C SER A 893 8.79 18.92 -11.51
N LYS A 894 8.71 19.94 -10.66
CA LYS A 894 9.90 20.71 -10.19
C LYS A 894 10.87 19.93 -9.29
N ILE A 895 10.55 18.70 -8.89
CA ILE A 895 11.50 17.81 -8.22
C ILE A 895 12.66 17.40 -9.14
N PHE A 896 12.41 17.29 -10.45
CA PHE A 896 13.37 16.90 -11.50
C PHE A 896 14.15 18.08 -12.10
N VAL A 897 14.10 19.28 -11.50
CA VAL A 897 14.88 20.45 -11.95
C VAL A 897 15.39 21.27 -10.77
N ALA A 898 16.71 21.49 -10.73
CA ALA A 898 17.34 22.23 -9.64
C ALA A 898 16.86 23.70 -9.56
N ASN A 899 16.54 24.16 -8.35
CA ASN A 899 16.10 25.53 -8.12
C ASN A 899 17.27 26.53 -8.31
N PRO A 900 17.21 27.45 -9.30
CA PRO A 900 18.32 28.33 -9.65
C PRO A 900 18.73 29.28 -8.51
N ALA A 901 17.84 29.57 -7.56
CA ALA A 901 18.16 30.39 -6.39
C ALA A 901 19.13 29.71 -5.40
N LYS A 902 19.46 28.42 -5.61
CA LYS A 902 20.49 27.67 -4.86
C LYS A 902 21.65 27.18 -5.76
N GLY A 903 21.60 27.48 -7.06
CA GLY A 903 22.42 26.81 -8.06
C GLY A 903 22.08 25.32 -8.23
N SER A 904 22.98 24.57 -8.83
CA SER A 904 22.91 23.11 -9.03
C SER A 904 24.32 22.53 -9.07
N ARG A 905 24.46 21.22 -8.87
CA ARG A 905 25.79 20.58 -8.94
C ARG A 905 26.36 20.59 -10.35
N HIS A 906 25.51 20.57 -11.39
CA HIS A 906 25.92 20.80 -12.76
C HIS A 906 26.51 22.20 -12.96
N ASN A 907 25.88 23.28 -12.46
CA ASN A 907 26.46 24.62 -12.61
C ASN A 907 27.70 24.86 -11.72
N ARG A 908 28.02 23.95 -10.79
CA ARG A 908 29.32 23.91 -10.10
C ARG A 908 30.36 23.02 -10.81
N GLY A 909 29.98 22.32 -11.88
CA GLY A 909 30.84 21.37 -12.61
C GLY A 909 31.03 20.02 -11.91
N CYS A 910 30.21 19.71 -10.91
CA CYS A 910 30.35 18.57 -10.01
C CYS A 910 29.21 17.54 -10.12
N ALA A 911 28.42 17.57 -11.19
CA ALA A 911 27.46 16.50 -11.50
C ALA A 911 27.55 16.06 -12.96
N VAL A 912 27.11 14.83 -13.20
CA VAL A 912 27.05 14.22 -14.53
C VAL A 912 25.77 13.39 -14.68
N ASP A 913 25.10 13.58 -15.82
CA ASP A 913 23.97 12.78 -16.27
C ASP A 913 24.46 11.77 -17.28
N LEU A 914 24.29 10.47 -17.01
CA LEU A 914 24.84 9.43 -17.88
C LEU A 914 24.11 8.09 -17.81
N THR A 915 24.36 7.26 -18.81
CA THR A 915 23.93 5.85 -18.87
C THR A 915 25.10 4.93 -19.27
N LEU A 916 24.88 3.62 -19.17
CA LEU A 916 25.81 2.62 -19.71
C LEU A 916 25.72 2.55 -21.23
N PHE A 917 26.84 2.25 -21.88
CA PHE A 917 26.93 1.99 -23.32
C PHE A 917 27.43 0.56 -23.52
N ASP A 918 26.74 -0.30 -24.29
CA ASP A 918 27.18 -1.68 -24.48
C ASP A 918 28.27 -1.73 -25.57
N LEU A 919 29.50 -2.10 -25.17
CA LEU A 919 30.66 -2.07 -26.09
C LEU A 919 30.58 -3.13 -27.18
N LYS A 920 29.68 -4.11 -27.07
CA LYS A 920 29.49 -5.17 -28.06
C LYS A 920 28.42 -4.79 -29.10
N THR A 921 27.33 -4.14 -28.70
CA THR A 921 26.31 -3.67 -29.67
C THR A 921 26.57 -2.27 -30.21
N GLN A 922 27.39 -1.46 -29.51
CA GLN A 922 27.62 -0.03 -29.78
C GLN A 922 26.33 0.81 -29.64
N GLU A 923 25.49 0.45 -28.67
CA GLU A 923 24.21 1.11 -28.39
C GLU A 923 24.12 1.53 -26.91
N PRO A 924 23.31 2.56 -26.57
CA PRO A 924 22.94 2.85 -25.18
C PRO A 924 22.23 1.65 -24.54
N VAL A 925 22.53 1.36 -23.28
CA VAL A 925 21.88 0.27 -22.53
C VAL A 925 20.46 0.66 -22.14
N GLU A 926 19.53 -0.27 -22.33
CA GLU A 926 18.14 -0.11 -21.91
C GLU A 926 18.00 -0.12 -20.37
N MET A 927 17.42 0.94 -19.83
CA MET A 927 17.26 1.17 -18.38
C MET A 927 15.78 1.13 -17.97
N VAL A 928 15.49 1.31 -16.68
CA VAL A 928 14.12 1.26 -16.14
C VAL A 928 13.22 2.41 -16.66
N GLY A 929 13.80 3.58 -16.92
CA GLY A 929 13.20 4.78 -17.48
C GLY A 929 14.02 5.31 -18.66
N LEU A 930 13.51 6.31 -19.37
CA LEU A 930 14.32 7.14 -20.27
C LEU A 930 15.12 8.16 -19.45
N TYR A 931 16.19 8.71 -20.03
CA TYR A 931 16.77 9.97 -19.55
C TYR A 931 15.75 11.12 -19.72
N ASP A 932 15.89 12.19 -18.93
CA ASP A 932 15.01 13.38 -18.94
C ASP A 932 13.54 13.07 -18.53
N GLU A 933 13.20 11.83 -18.16
CA GLU A 933 11.81 11.41 -17.87
C GLU A 933 11.32 11.95 -16.51
N MET A 934 10.13 12.56 -16.49
CA MET A 934 9.54 13.10 -15.25
C MET A 934 8.43 12.17 -14.74
N THR A 935 8.78 10.91 -14.43
CA THR A 935 7.85 9.87 -13.94
C THR A 935 8.48 9.03 -12.81
N GLU A 936 7.68 8.14 -12.22
CA GLU A 936 8.10 7.07 -11.30
C GLU A 936 9.36 6.31 -11.74
N ARG A 937 9.52 6.09 -13.04
CA ARG A 937 10.58 5.26 -13.62
C ARG A 937 11.97 5.87 -13.49
N SER A 938 12.05 7.15 -13.18
CA SER A 938 13.29 7.90 -12.96
C SER A 938 13.90 7.65 -11.58
N PHE A 939 13.12 7.16 -10.62
CA PHE A 939 13.57 7.04 -9.24
C PHE A 939 14.67 5.95 -9.06
N PRO A 940 15.74 6.24 -8.28
CA PRO A 940 16.82 5.28 -8.00
C PRO A 940 16.35 3.95 -7.39
N GLU A 941 15.25 3.95 -6.64
CA GLU A 941 14.69 2.77 -5.95
C GLU A 941 13.40 2.24 -6.63
N TYR A 942 13.09 2.65 -7.87
CA TYR A 942 11.96 2.13 -8.66
C TYR A 942 12.02 0.60 -8.85
N GLN A 943 10.88 -0.08 -8.64
CA GLN A 943 10.81 -1.56 -8.58
C GLN A 943 10.36 -2.22 -9.90
N GLY A 944 9.75 -1.46 -10.82
CA GLY A 944 9.18 -2.00 -12.06
C GLY A 944 10.20 -2.44 -13.11
N GLY A 945 9.72 -2.80 -14.31
CA GLY A 945 10.55 -3.23 -15.44
C GLY A 945 11.10 -4.66 -15.31
N THR A 946 12.22 -4.94 -15.97
CA THR A 946 12.90 -6.24 -15.98
C THR A 946 14.02 -6.33 -14.93
N ALA A 947 14.40 -7.55 -14.56
CA ALA A 947 15.56 -7.79 -13.71
C ALA A 947 16.85 -7.23 -14.34
N LEU A 948 16.98 -7.31 -15.67
CA LEU A 948 18.14 -6.83 -16.41
C LEU A 948 18.25 -5.29 -16.38
N GLN A 949 17.17 -4.55 -16.68
CA GLN A 949 17.15 -3.08 -16.59
C GLN A 949 17.49 -2.59 -15.17
N ARG A 950 16.93 -3.22 -14.13
CA ARG A 950 17.26 -2.88 -12.72
C ARG A 950 18.71 -3.22 -12.38
N TRP A 951 19.23 -4.36 -12.86
CA TRP A 951 20.64 -4.73 -12.70
C TRP A 951 21.59 -3.75 -13.40
N HIS A 952 21.25 -3.24 -14.58
CA HIS A 952 22.04 -2.25 -15.30
C HIS A 952 22.08 -0.89 -14.57
N ARG A 953 20.94 -0.41 -14.09
CA ARG A 953 20.84 0.78 -13.23
C ARG A 953 21.70 0.63 -11.96
N ASP A 954 21.58 -0.52 -11.29
CA ASP A 954 22.28 -0.78 -10.04
C ASP A 954 23.79 -1.01 -10.25
N LEU A 955 24.20 -1.57 -11.39
CA LEU A 955 25.60 -1.67 -11.83
C LEU A 955 26.21 -0.28 -12.03
N LEU A 956 25.50 0.60 -12.75
CA LEU A 956 25.95 1.96 -12.99
C LEU A 956 26.15 2.71 -11.66
N ARG A 957 25.16 2.68 -10.78
CA ARG A 957 25.24 3.28 -9.44
C ARG A 957 26.42 2.75 -8.64
N LYS A 958 26.59 1.43 -8.54
CA LYS A 958 27.70 0.80 -7.79
C LYS A 958 29.07 1.16 -8.37
N ALA A 959 29.16 1.45 -9.66
CA ALA A 959 30.40 1.90 -10.29
C ALA A 959 30.69 3.38 -9.99
N MET A 960 29.68 4.26 -10.03
CA MET A 960 29.81 5.67 -9.66
C MET A 960 30.09 5.86 -8.16
N GLU A 961 29.36 5.18 -7.28
CA GLU A 961 29.53 5.21 -5.81
C GLU A 961 30.88 4.65 -5.31
N ALA A 962 31.61 3.92 -6.17
CA ALA A 962 32.96 3.45 -5.87
C ALA A 962 34.04 4.54 -6.06
N GLU A 963 33.72 5.64 -6.76
CA GLU A 963 34.66 6.68 -7.19
C GLU A 963 34.29 8.09 -6.67
N GLY A 964 33.52 8.17 -5.59
CA GLY A 964 33.19 9.42 -4.89
C GLY A 964 31.91 10.11 -5.36
N PHE A 965 31.00 9.40 -6.03
CA PHE A 965 29.68 9.95 -6.42
C PHE A 965 28.53 9.46 -5.52
N SER A 966 27.46 10.24 -5.46
CA SER A 966 26.13 9.85 -4.95
C SER A 966 25.06 10.07 -6.01
N VAL A 967 24.15 9.10 -6.17
CA VAL A 967 22.97 9.25 -7.06
C VAL A 967 22.00 10.29 -6.49
N TYR A 968 21.38 11.12 -7.34
CA TYR A 968 20.33 12.05 -6.89
C TYR A 968 19.04 11.29 -6.58
N GLU A 969 18.31 11.72 -5.53
CA GLU A 969 17.21 10.96 -4.94
C GLU A 969 15.99 10.72 -5.86
N TYR A 970 15.86 11.47 -6.96
CA TYR A 970 14.75 11.35 -7.92
C TYR A 970 15.16 10.84 -9.31
N GLU A 971 16.46 10.73 -9.60
CA GLU A 971 16.99 10.52 -10.95
C GLU A 971 18.13 9.48 -10.96
N TRP A 972 17.87 8.29 -11.51
CA TRP A 972 18.82 7.18 -11.49
C TRP A 972 20.08 7.39 -12.35
N TRP A 973 20.05 8.37 -13.26
CA TRP A 973 21.13 8.75 -14.19
C TRP A 973 22.03 9.87 -13.67
N HIS A 974 21.57 10.64 -12.68
CA HIS A 974 22.24 11.85 -12.18
C HIS A 974 23.16 11.47 -11.03
N PHE A 975 24.42 11.89 -11.11
CA PHE A 975 25.42 11.63 -10.07
C PHE A 975 26.13 12.91 -9.63
N ASP A 976 25.95 13.28 -8.37
CA ASP A 976 26.70 14.34 -7.68
C ASP A 976 28.07 13.81 -7.23
N TYR A 977 29.15 14.56 -7.45
CA TYR A 977 30.50 14.25 -6.95
C TYR A 977 30.70 14.82 -5.52
N GLU A 978 31.43 14.09 -4.67
CA GLU A 978 31.67 14.49 -3.28
C GLU A 978 32.41 15.84 -3.16
N GLY A 979 31.99 16.65 -2.19
CA GLY A 979 32.57 17.97 -1.95
C GLY A 979 32.18 19.06 -2.95
N TRP A 980 31.14 18.86 -3.78
CA TRP A 980 30.57 19.84 -4.70
C TRP A 980 30.26 21.21 -4.05
N GLU A 981 30.00 21.22 -2.74
CA GLU A 981 29.73 22.40 -1.94
C GLU A 981 30.88 23.43 -1.96
N HIS A 982 32.12 22.96 -2.18
CA HIS A 982 33.33 23.78 -2.18
C HIS A 982 33.63 24.45 -3.54
N TYR A 983 32.77 24.28 -4.55
CA TYR A 983 32.91 24.90 -5.87
C TYR A 983 31.78 25.92 -6.10
N ARG A 984 32.12 27.09 -6.66
CA ARG A 984 31.14 28.16 -6.94
C ARG A 984 30.20 27.82 -8.10
N ILE A 985 29.05 28.47 -8.12
CA ILE A 985 28.15 28.52 -9.29
C ILE A 985 28.85 29.20 -10.46
N VAL A 986 28.90 28.52 -11.60
CA VAL A 986 29.51 28.97 -12.86
C VAL A 986 28.42 29.21 -13.91
N ASN A 987 28.56 30.30 -14.67
CA ASN A 987 27.62 30.72 -15.70
C ASN A 987 28.30 31.00 -17.07
N GLN A 988 29.46 30.39 -17.31
CA GLN A 988 30.22 30.49 -18.56
C GLN A 988 29.54 29.71 -19.69
N VAL A 989 29.54 30.25 -20.90
CA VAL A 989 29.03 29.56 -22.11
C VAL A 989 30.09 28.64 -22.70
N PHE A 990 29.68 27.54 -23.35
CA PHE A 990 30.61 26.49 -23.82
C PHE A 990 31.69 27.01 -24.77
N SER A 991 31.34 27.96 -25.65
CA SER A 991 32.27 28.62 -26.58
C SER A 991 33.34 29.49 -25.91
N THR A 992 33.27 29.72 -24.59
CA THR A 992 34.33 30.37 -23.80
C THR A 992 35.24 29.38 -23.06
N LEU A 993 34.89 28.07 -23.02
CA LEU A 993 35.65 27.05 -22.31
C LEU A 993 36.79 26.48 -23.19
N SER A 994 38.02 26.85 -22.83
CA SER A 994 39.23 26.42 -23.55
C SER A 994 39.54 24.93 -23.33
N PRO A 995 39.95 24.15 -24.37
CA PRO A 995 40.24 22.70 -24.25
C PRO A 995 41.43 22.26 -23.37
N GLY A 996 41.91 23.08 -22.43
CA GLY A 996 42.94 22.69 -21.47
C GLY A 996 43.89 23.79 -21.01
N GLN A 997 43.46 24.66 -20.10
CA GLN A 997 44.41 25.41 -19.27
C GLN A 997 44.93 24.54 -18.11
N GLY A 998 45.73 23.52 -18.45
CA GLY A 998 46.63 22.91 -17.46
C GLY A 998 47.64 23.95 -17.00
N GLY A 999 47.63 24.28 -15.71
CA GLY A 999 48.32 25.45 -15.17
C GLY A 999 49.83 25.50 -15.47
N ARG A 1000 50.22 26.46 -16.31
CA ARG A 1000 51.62 26.93 -16.36
C ARG A 1000 51.81 27.98 -15.28
N GLY A 1001 52.02 27.53 -14.04
CA GLY A 1001 52.58 28.40 -13.01
C GLY A 1001 53.94 28.93 -13.48
N GLU A 1002 54.07 30.26 -13.56
CA GLU A 1002 55.32 30.90 -13.95
C GLU A 1002 56.40 30.67 -12.87
N ARG A 1003 57.67 30.71 -13.28
CA ARG A 1003 58.79 30.77 -12.33
C ARG A 1003 59.07 32.21 -12.00
N ILE A 1004 58.91 32.59 -10.73
CA ILE A 1004 59.85 33.36 -9.89
C ILE A 1004 59.34 33.34 -8.45
#